data_AF-A0A2E6QF53-F1
#
_entry.id   AF-A0A2E6QF53-F1
#
_cell.length_a   1.000
_cell.length_b   1.000
_cell.length_c   1.000
_cell.angle_alpha   90.00
_cell.angle_beta   90.00
_cell.angle_gamma   90.00
#
_symmetry.space_group_name_H-M   'P 1'
#
loop_
_entity.id
_entity.type
_entity.pdbx_description
1 polymer ?
#
loop_
_entity_poly.entity_id
_entity_poly.type
_entity_poly.pdbx_seq_one_letter_code
_entity_poly.pdbx_strand_id
1 'polypeptide(L)'
;MGVADAESAALRGVAPQWDAIWGRVRSSMIGNAVKFIDRFGMRGRPGILARALVLAVIMPGVPAAVAQQDDMLLEGDLLSGETPAADDGGLLDGDLLSGPEPSMESAPASRDAMTEAETEAMAVDAAPDSVSAHQALFLDDRFPSAAACKTCHERQYRQWSVSQHAYAQFSPVFMAMQRFSNQRMSGTVGDFCIRCHTPVGMTIGESPNMNNYDRHPRSLEGITCVTCHRVSAAYGKVSARISVDEGSLFDDVLGPEGDKELERVLRNRDVYRVVTEPGESGRPIHRGVERFFPLVEPGFCGSCHDVTMPNGFRLEEAFSSFKASPAALERDDAGNGATCQDCHMGVVQGLKAGYDFGPAAMVGGVETEPRRLTNHYFAGPDFSIVHPGIFPHNVDAKRMATMREWVQFDYDAGWGTDAFENDLPEDATFPERWRSIDDRYAAREILDEQQKLLDWAREQRLEVLRNGYKLGDVTLVRADRDGIDFNVEVRNGTTGHNVPTGFIAERLVFLRVTVLDSDGLPVFLSGDLDANGDVRDSHSLSVLSRDVPVDTQLFNLQSHFMTLNNRGGEREQLLPTPYSVDVLPFVRPSTRSAILIGQPSTTRIQRKSIEPLGSKTANYHVDGDALIVYGDYTIEVELVVGMIPNNLINTIQDVGFDFDMSPRQVGDALVAGHETLWKKTIAFEIE
;
A
#
# COMPACT_ATOMS: atom_id res chain seq x y z
N MET A 1 -21.04 -27.21 -11.90
CA MET A 1 -21.10 -27.52 -10.45
C MET A 1 -20.01 -28.54 -10.12
N GLY A 2 -19.06 -28.20 -9.24
CA GLY A 2 -18.03 -29.13 -8.75
C GLY A 2 -16.57 -28.71 -8.91
N VAL A 3 -16.22 -27.42 -8.72
CA VAL A 3 -14.83 -26.96 -8.39
C VAL A 3 -14.85 -25.66 -7.56
N ALA A 4 -15.88 -24.82 -7.68
CA ALA A 4 -15.99 -23.52 -6.99
C ALA A 4 -16.28 -23.55 -5.46
N ASP A 5 -16.65 -24.71 -4.88
CA ASP A 5 -16.93 -24.82 -3.45
C ASP A 5 -15.68 -25.01 -2.58
N ALA A 6 -14.51 -25.31 -3.16
CA ALA A 6 -13.29 -25.54 -2.39
C ALA A 6 -12.59 -24.24 -1.95
N GLU A 7 -12.67 -23.16 -2.75
CA GLU A 7 -12.03 -21.88 -2.43
C GLU A 7 -12.92 -20.96 -1.57
N SER A 8 -14.26 -21.04 -1.69
CA SER A 8 -15.16 -20.25 -0.83
C SER A 8 -15.36 -20.85 0.58
N ALA A 9 -15.11 -22.16 0.74
CA ALA A 9 -15.14 -22.83 2.04
C ALA A 9 -13.94 -22.47 2.94
N ALA A 10 -12.81 -22.06 2.37
CA ALA A 10 -11.62 -21.64 3.12
C ALA A 10 -11.83 -20.32 3.89
N LEU A 11 -12.72 -19.44 3.41
CA LEU A 11 -12.99 -18.13 4.04
C LEU A 11 -14.14 -18.17 5.06
N ARG A 12 -14.98 -19.22 5.08
CA ARG A 12 -16.09 -19.37 6.04
C ARG A 12 -15.76 -20.23 7.27
N GLY A 13 -14.50 -20.67 7.41
CA GLY A 13 -14.04 -21.59 8.46
C GLY A 13 -13.68 -20.97 9.81
N VAL A 14 -13.71 -19.63 9.96
CA VAL A 14 -13.16 -18.96 11.16
C VAL A 14 -14.06 -19.10 12.39
N ALA A 15 -15.38 -19.11 12.24
CA ALA A 15 -16.32 -19.28 13.36
C ALA A 15 -16.33 -20.70 14.00
N PRO A 16 -16.34 -21.82 13.24
CA PRO A 16 -16.43 -23.16 13.84
C PRO A 16 -15.17 -23.61 14.61
N GLN A 17 -14.01 -23.00 14.38
CA GLN A 17 -12.77 -23.34 15.09
C GLN A 17 -12.82 -22.91 16.56
N TRP A 18 -13.43 -21.75 16.84
CA TRP A 18 -13.63 -21.27 18.22
C TRP A 18 -14.68 -22.07 18.97
N ASP A 19 -15.76 -22.47 18.31
CA ASP A 19 -16.80 -23.34 18.90
C ASP A 19 -16.25 -24.72 19.26
N ALA A 20 -15.28 -25.26 18.50
CA ALA A 20 -14.61 -26.51 18.82
C ALA A 20 -13.71 -26.39 20.06
N ILE A 21 -12.90 -25.33 20.15
CA ILE A 21 -12.01 -25.04 21.29
C ILE A 21 -12.83 -24.79 22.56
N TRP A 22 -13.79 -23.86 22.52
CA TRP A 22 -14.66 -23.56 23.66
C TRP A 22 -15.64 -24.70 23.98
N GLY A 23 -16.04 -25.48 22.98
CA GLY A 23 -16.85 -26.68 23.13
C GLY A 23 -16.15 -27.77 23.94
N ARG A 24 -14.87 -28.05 23.65
CA ARG A 24 -14.06 -28.99 24.44
C ARG A 24 -13.72 -28.45 25.84
N VAL A 25 -13.39 -27.16 25.98
CA VAL A 25 -13.17 -26.55 27.31
C VAL A 25 -14.42 -26.63 28.19
N ARG A 26 -15.61 -26.35 27.64
CA ARG A 26 -16.88 -26.53 28.37
C ARG A 26 -17.14 -28.00 28.71
N SER A 27 -16.89 -28.92 27.79
CA SER A 27 -17.06 -30.35 28.02
C SER A 27 -16.08 -30.91 29.06
N SER A 28 -14.83 -30.43 29.07
CA SER A 28 -13.81 -30.83 30.05
C SER A 28 -14.05 -30.22 31.43
N MET A 29 -14.54 -28.97 31.52
CA MET A 29 -15.00 -28.37 32.78
C MET A 29 -16.16 -29.15 33.39
N ILE A 30 -17.10 -29.61 32.56
CA ILE A 30 -18.20 -30.49 32.99
C ILE A 30 -17.63 -31.87 33.42
N GLY A 31 -16.70 -32.44 32.67
CA GLY A 31 -16.03 -33.71 33.01
C GLY A 31 -15.23 -33.64 34.33
N ASN A 32 -14.55 -32.52 34.58
CA ASN A 32 -13.79 -32.28 35.80
C ASN A 32 -14.69 -31.97 37.00
N ALA A 33 -15.82 -31.28 36.79
CA ALA A 33 -16.84 -31.10 37.82
C ALA A 33 -17.50 -32.44 38.21
N VAL A 34 -17.76 -33.33 37.25
CA VAL A 34 -18.29 -34.68 37.51
C VAL A 34 -17.26 -35.54 38.26
N LYS A 35 -15.98 -35.50 37.87
CA LYS A 35 -14.89 -36.19 38.59
C LYS A 35 -14.70 -35.64 40.01
N PHE A 36 -14.88 -34.34 40.23
CA PHE A 36 -14.84 -33.71 41.55
C PHE A 36 -16.00 -34.19 42.43
N ILE A 37 -17.22 -34.30 41.88
CA ILE A 37 -18.40 -34.79 42.61
C ILE A 37 -18.26 -36.28 42.98
N ASP A 38 -17.71 -37.12 42.09
CA ASP A 38 -17.46 -38.54 42.39
C ASP A 38 -16.30 -38.74 43.38
N ARG A 39 -15.26 -37.88 43.37
CA ARG A 39 -14.12 -37.95 44.31
C ARG A 39 -14.49 -37.57 45.74
N PHE A 40 -15.54 -36.77 45.95
CA PHE A 40 -16.02 -36.33 47.26
C PHE A 40 -17.32 -37.02 47.73
N GLY A 41 -17.77 -38.08 47.05
CA GLY A 41 -18.81 -38.96 47.58
C GLY A 41 -20.18 -38.29 47.81
N MET A 42 -20.52 -37.26 47.03
CA MET A 42 -21.83 -36.60 47.13
C MET A 42 -22.90 -37.31 46.29
N ARG A 43 -23.11 -38.61 46.52
CA ARG A 43 -24.27 -39.34 45.97
C ARG A 43 -25.36 -39.45 47.03
N GLY A 44 -26.34 -38.55 46.94
CA GLY A 44 -27.61 -38.71 47.66
C GLY A 44 -28.28 -37.39 48.04
N ARG A 45 -29.05 -36.81 47.09
CA ARG A 45 -30.29 -36.04 47.31
C ARG A 45 -30.75 -35.41 45.98
N PRO A 46 -31.76 -35.98 45.29
CA PRO A 46 -32.34 -35.35 44.10
C PRO A 46 -33.28 -34.24 44.57
N GLY A 47 -32.85 -32.99 44.55
CA GLY A 47 -33.72 -31.88 44.94
C GLY A 47 -33.09 -30.50 45.10
N ILE A 48 -31.76 -30.34 45.01
CA ILE A 48 -31.10 -29.03 45.25
C ILE A 48 -30.25 -28.53 44.06
N LEU A 49 -30.01 -29.34 43.02
CA LEU A 49 -29.24 -28.88 41.83
C LEU A 49 -30.06 -28.16 40.75
N ALA A 50 -31.39 -28.16 40.82
CA ALA A 50 -32.26 -27.55 39.79
C ALA A 50 -32.56 -26.05 40.00
N ARG A 51 -31.89 -25.38 40.96
CA ARG A 51 -32.11 -23.94 41.25
C ARG A 51 -30.87 -23.05 41.12
N ALA A 52 -29.73 -23.60 40.71
CA ALA A 52 -28.48 -22.83 40.53
C ALA A 52 -28.13 -22.54 39.06
N LEU A 53 -28.98 -22.90 38.10
CA LEU A 53 -28.69 -22.79 36.66
C LEU A 53 -29.82 -22.15 35.85
N VAL A 54 -30.48 -21.09 36.35
CA VAL A 54 -31.50 -20.29 35.58
C VAL A 54 -31.47 -18.78 35.90
N LEU A 55 -30.39 -18.19 36.43
CA LEU A 55 -30.34 -16.72 36.62
C LEU A 55 -28.98 -16.13 36.27
N ALA A 56 -28.69 -16.02 34.97
CA ALA A 56 -27.64 -15.15 34.45
C ALA A 56 -27.86 -14.84 32.95
N VAL A 57 -29.10 -14.55 32.54
CA VAL A 57 -29.41 -13.89 31.26
C VAL A 57 -30.64 -13.01 31.53
N ILE A 58 -30.46 -11.68 31.49
CA ILE A 58 -31.41 -10.61 31.09
C ILE A 58 -30.89 -9.25 31.63
N MET A 59 -30.33 -8.48 30.69
CA MET A 59 -30.17 -7.01 30.61
C MET A 59 -29.25 -6.17 31.54
N PRO A 60 -28.63 -5.09 31.00
CA PRO A 60 -27.55 -4.33 31.62
C PRO A 60 -28.05 -3.14 32.46
N GLY A 61 -27.41 -2.93 33.61
CA GLY A 61 -27.62 -1.78 34.50
C GLY A 61 -26.63 -0.65 34.21
N VAL A 62 -27.18 0.51 33.84
CA VAL A 62 -26.54 1.84 33.87
C VAL A 62 -26.24 2.25 35.32
N PRO A 63 -25.10 2.87 35.65
CA PRO A 63 -25.03 3.73 36.82
C PRO A 63 -25.23 5.19 36.40
N ALA A 64 -26.33 5.75 36.90
CA ALA A 64 -26.65 7.16 36.84
C ALA A 64 -25.72 7.99 37.73
N ALA A 65 -25.54 9.24 37.31
CA ALA A 65 -24.91 10.32 38.04
C ALA A 65 -25.47 10.52 39.45
N VAL A 66 -24.60 10.89 40.38
CA VAL A 66 -24.96 11.65 41.59
C VAL A 66 -24.11 12.90 41.61
N ALA A 67 -24.77 14.03 41.39
CA ALA A 67 -24.30 15.34 41.80
C ALA A 67 -24.75 15.58 43.23
N GLN A 68 -23.85 16.09 44.08
CA GLN A 68 -24.27 16.97 45.17
C GLN A 68 -23.17 17.97 45.47
N GLN A 69 -23.58 19.24 45.41
CA GLN A 69 -22.83 20.45 45.74
C GLN A 69 -22.56 20.51 47.26
N ASP A 70 -21.47 21.17 47.63
CA ASP A 70 -21.47 22.11 48.75
C ASP A 70 -20.51 23.26 48.43
N ASP A 71 -21.08 24.47 48.41
CA ASP A 71 -20.41 25.76 48.40
C ASP A 71 -19.72 25.99 49.75
N MET A 72 -18.49 26.52 49.74
CA MET A 72 -18.12 27.55 50.71
C MET A 72 -17.13 28.54 50.11
N LEU A 73 -17.63 29.78 50.04
CA LEU A 73 -16.92 31.03 49.87
C LEU A 73 -15.89 31.23 51.00
N LEU A 74 -14.68 31.64 50.64
CA LEU A 74 -13.90 32.60 51.41
C LEU A 74 -13.18 33.54 50.46
N GLU A 75 -13.66 34.78 50.45
CA GLU A 75 -12.96 35.97 49.97
C GLU A 75 -11.72 36.24 50.84
N GLY A 76 -10.70 36.86 50.25
CA GLY A 76 -9.47 37.23 50.95
C GLY A 76 -8.44 37.85 50.02
N ASP A 77 -8.77 39.05 49.56
CA ASP A 77 -7.97 40.03 48.82
C ASP A 77 -6.58 40.30 49.44
N LEU A 78 -5.62 40.72 48.58
CA LEU A 78 -4.70 41.85 48.79
C LEU A 78 -3.32 41.69 48.09
N LEU A 79 -3.13 42.59 47.12
CA LEU A 79 -1.97 43.48 46.96
C LEU A 79 -0.74 43.05 46.13
N SER A 80 -0.79 43.50 44.87
CA SER A 80 0.00 44.62 44.32
C SER A 80 1.53 44.53 44.19
N GLY A 81 1.99 44.96 43.01
CA GLY A 81 3.31 45.54 42.75
C GLY A 81 4.22 44.61 41.95
N GLU A 82 4.94 45.00 40.93
CA GLU A 82 5.18 46.30 40.29
C GLU A 82 5.92 45.97 38.99
N THR A 83 5.58 46.63 37.88
CA THR A 83 6.47 46.71 36.70
C THR A 83 7.60 47.69 36.99
N PRO A 84 8.77 47.50 36.38
CA PRO A 84 9.37 48.64 35.68
C PRO A 84 9.87 48.32 34.27
N ALA A 85 9.84 49.36 33.45
CA ALA A 85 10.39 49.47 32.11
C ALA A 85 11.79 50.11 32.13
N ALA A 86 12.53 49.94 31.02
CA ALA A 86 13.77 50.62 30.59
C ALA A 86 15.02 50.33 31.47
N ASP A 87 16.26 50.28 30.97
CA ASP A 87 16.88 50.90 29.81
C ASP A 87 18.20 50.17 29.43
N ASP A 88 18.64 50.46 28.21
CA ASP A 88 19.96 50.46 27.56
C ASP A 88 21.23 49.69 28.04
N GLY A 89 22.01 49.28 27.03
CA GLY A 89 23.42 48.90 27.15
C GLY A 89 23.99 48.17 25.92
N GLY A 90 24.37 48.92 24.87
CA GLY A 90 25.07 48.45 23.66
C GLY A 90 26.44 47.80 23.95
N LEU A 91 27.16 47.18 23.00
CA LEU A 91 27.58 47.61 21.67
C LEU A 91 28.23 46.38 20.97
N LEU A 92 28.08 46.24 19.65
CA LEU A 92 29.16 46.44 18.68
C LEU A 92 28.63 46.21 17.24
N ASP A 93 28.78 47.27 16.46
CA ASP A 93 28.44 47.45 15.05
C ASP A 93 29.19 46.52 14.07
N GLY A 94 28.59 46.38 12.89
CA GLY A 94 29.21 45.81 11.70
C GLY A 94 28.29 45.86 10.47
N ASP A 95 27.91 47.07 10.08
CA ASP A 95 27.09 47.44 8.92
C ASP A 95 27.71 46.99 7.58
N LEU A 96 26.90 46.35 6.73
CA LEU A 96 27.01 46.33 5.28
C LEU A 96 25.64 45.87 4.76
N LEU A 97 24.85 46.79 4.22
CA LEU A 97 24.12 46.70 2.94
C LEU A 97 23.06 47.82 2.86
N SER A 98 23.35 48.85 2.06
CA SER A 98 22.38 49.87 1.65
C SER A 98 22.33 49.97 0.13
N GLY A 99 21.11 49.92 -0.41
CA GLY A 99 20.74 50.17 -1.79
C GLY A 99 19.20 50.21 -1.91
N PRO A 100 18.59 51.22 -2.57
CA PRO A 100 17.23 51.65 -2.26
C PRO A 100 16.13 50.99 -3.10
N GLU A 101 14.96 50.80 -2.50
CA GLU A 101 13.73 50.33 -3.15
C GLU A 101 13.06 51.43 -4.00
N PRO A 102 12.48 51.10 -5.17
CA PRO A 102 11.60 52.01 -5.88
C PRO A 102 10.13 51.82 -5.48
N SER A 103 9.48 52.99 -5.35
CA SER A 103 8.09 53.26 -5.01
C SER A 103 7.05 52.64 -5.95
N MET A 104 5.95 52.14 -5.37
CA MET A 104 4.70 51.82 -6.05
C MET A 104 3.98 53.10 -6.51
N GLU A 105 3.84 53.26 -7.82
CA GLU A 105 2.92 54.20 -8.44
C GLU A 105 1.66 53.48 -8.93
N SER A 106 0.53 54.13 -8.69
CA SER A 106 -0.85 53.69 -8.90
C SER A 106 -1.24 53.46 -10.37
N ALA A 107 -1.84 52.30 -10.67
CA ALA A 107 -2.58 52.04 -11.91
C ALA A 107 -4.07 52.43 -11.76
N PRO A 108 -4.74 52.93 -12.81
CA PRO A 108 -6.06 53.53 -12.69
C PRO A 108 -7.17 52.47 -12.60
N ALA A 109 -8.12 52.73 -11.69
CA ALA A 109 -9.37 52.01 -11.62
C ALA A 109 -10.30 52.46 -12.75
N SER A 110 -10.60 51.54 -13.68
CA SER A 110 -11.85 51.57 -14.44
C SER A 110 -12.44 50.17 -14.41
N ARG A 111 -13.46 49.99 -13.57
CA ARG A 111 -14.35 48.83 -13.58
C ARG A 111 -15.55 49.25 -14.41
N ASP A 112 -15.52 48.95 -15.70
CA ASP A 112 -16.77 48.86 -16.45
C ASP A 112 -17.32 47.45 -16.22
N ALA A 113 -18.41 47.40 -15.47
CA ALA A 113 -19.15 46.17 -15.23
C ALA A 113 -19.90 45.78 -16.51
N MET A 114 -19.56 44.63 -17.08
CA MET A 114 -20.33 44.01 -18.14
C MET A 114 -21.75 43.73 -17.64
N THR A 115 -22.74 44.05 -18.47
CA THR A 115 -24.16 43.84 -18.13
C THR A 115 -24.59 42.41 -18.45
N GLU A 116 -25.59 41.88 -17.72
CA GLU A 116 -26.11 40.51 -17.86
C GLU A 116 -26.53 40.16 -19.31
N ALA A 117 -26.80 41.15 -20.16
CA ALA A 117 -27.15 40.95 -21.57
C ALA A 117 -25.94 40.56 -22.47
N GLU A 118 -24.71 40.87 -22.08
CA GLU A 118 -23.50 40.48 -22.84
C GLU A 118 -23.05 39.05 -22.49
N THR A 119 -23.52 38.51 -21.35
CA THR A 119 -23.25 37.12 -20.93
C THR A 119 -24.15 36.13 -21.68
N GLU A 120 -25.36 36.54 -22.08
CA GLU A 120 -26.27 35.69 -22.87
C GLU A 120 -25.90 35.61 -24.36
N ALA A 121 -25.12 36.54 -24.90
CA ALA A 121 -24.73 36.54 -26.32
C ALA A 121 -23.55 35.62 -26.68
N MET A 122 -22.87 35.03 -25.68
CA MET A 122 -21.87 33.96 -25.88
C MET A 122 -22.44 32.55 -25.68
N ALA A 123 -23.74 32.43 -25.40
CA ALA A 123 -24.45 31.15 -25.41
C ALA A 123 -24.98 30.85 -26.81
N VAL A 124 -24.07 30.59 -27.77
CA VAL A 124 -24.45 30.02 -29.06
C VAL A 124 -23.57 28.79 -29.32
N ASP A 125 -24.14 27.65 -28.95
CA ASP A 125 -23.93 26.31 -29.50
C ASP A 125 -22.48 25.89 -29.80
N ALA A 126 -21.72 25.56 -28.74
CA ALA A 126 -20.56 24.70 -28.85
C ALA A 126 -20.80 23.45 -27.99
N ALA A 127 -20.94 22.31 -28.66
CA ALA A 127 -21.15 21.00 -28.03
C ALA A 127 -20.13 20.76 -26.89
N PRO A 128 -20.57 20.28 -25.71
CA PRO A 128 -19.73 20.11 -24.51
C PRO A 128 -18.59 19.10 -24.67
N ASP A 129 -18.54 18.38 -25.78
CA ASP A 129 -17.55 17.33 -26.06
C ASP A 129 -16.30 17.85 -26.79
N SER A 130 -16.42 18.96 -27.53
CA SER A 130 -15.31 19.41 -28.39
C SER A 130 -14.17 20.05 -27.58
N VAL A 131 -14.45 20.89 -26.59
CA VAL A 131 -13.41 21.54 -25.77
C VAL A 131 -12.65 20.52 -24.91
N SER A 132 -13.35 19.53 -24.36
CA SER A 132 -12.76 18.41 -23.61
C SER A 132 -11.89 17.52 -24.52
N ALA A 133 -12.38 17.15 -25.71
CA ALA A 133 -11.61 16.39 -26.68
C ALA A 133 -10.38 17.15 -27.21
N HIS A 134 -10.49 18.47 -27.40
CA HIS A 134 -9.35 19.31 -27.79
C HIS A 134 -8.34 19.44 -26.65
N GLN A 135 -8.76 19.63 -25.39
CA GLN A 135 -7.86 19.64 -24.24
C GLN A 135 -7.14 18.29 -24.02
N ALA A 136 -7.82 17.17 -24.26
CA ALA A 136 -7.22 15.84 -24.23
C ALA A 136 -6.13 15.68 -25.31
N LEU A 137 -6.35 16.21 -26.52
CA LEU A 137 -5.33 16.24 -27.59
C LEU A 137 -4.13 17.12 -27.22
N PHE A 138 -4.34 18.27 -26.56
CA PHE A 138 -3.23 19.12 -26.10
C PHE A 138 -2.35 18.49 -25.02
N LEU A 139 -2.90 17.58 -24.20
CA LEU A 139 -2.15 16.88 -23.17
C LEU A 139 -1.36 15.69 -23.72
N ASP A 140 -1.82 15.06 -24.79
CA ASP A 140 -1.09 14.01 -25.50
C ASP A 140 0.22 14.52 -26.11
N ASP A 141 0.23 15.77 -26.56
CA ASP A 141 1.44 16.46 -27.03
C ASP A 141 2.36 16.93 -25.91
N ARG A 142 1.91 16.93 -24.64
CA ARG A 142 2.73 17.34 -23.47
C ARG A 142 3.32 16.14 -22.74
N PHE A 143 2.60 15.02 -22.71
CA PHE A 143 3.03 13.78 -22.05
C PHE A 143 2.63 12.56 -22.88
N PRO A 144 3.58 11.93 -23.60
CA PRO A 144 3.32 10.72 -24.36
C PRO A 144 2.80 9.58 -23.48
N SER A 145 1.85 8.80 -24.01
CA SER A 145 1.41 7.56 -23.37
C SER A 145 2.55 6.56 -23.22
N ALA A 146 2.50 5.73 -22.18
CA ALA A 146 3.28 4.50 -22.16
C ALA A 146 2.95 3.58 -23.36
N ALA A 147 1.72 3.64 -23.90
CA ALA A 147 1.32 2.91 -25.11
C ALA A 147 2.08 3.39 -26.37
N ALA A 148 2.48 4.65 -26.44
CA ALA A 148 3.31 5.18 -27.50
C ALA A 148 4.71 4.57 -27.41
N CYS A 149 5.26 4.47 -26.19
CA CYS A 149 6.51 3.78 -25.93
C CYS A 149 6.44 2.27 -26.25
N LYS A 150 5.32 1.60 -25.94
CA LYS A 150 5.06 0.17 -26.24
C LYS A 150 5.36 -0.17 -27.69
N THR A 151 5.03 0.74 -28.62
CA THR A 151 5.18 0.58 -30.07
C THR A 151 6.58 0.14 -30.51
N CYS A 152 7.61 0.45 -29.71
CA CYS A 152 8.98 -0.03 -29.91
C CYS A 152 9.53 -0.76 -28.67
N HIS A 153 9.11 -0.40 -27.46
CA HIS A 153 9.60 -0.94 -26.18
C HIS A 153 8.58 -1.90 -25.55
N GLU A 154 8.16 -2.91 -26.30
CA GLU A 154 7.09 -3.85 -25.90
C GLU A 154 7.43 -4.60 -24.61
N ARG A 155 8.68 -5.04 -24.46
CA ARG A 155 9.14 -5.78 -23.27
C ARG A 155 9.05 -4.92 -22.01
N GLN A 156 9.59 -3.72 -22.04
CA GLN A 156 9.60 -2.80 -20.90
C GLN A 156 8.17 -2.36 -20.57
N TYR A 157 7.34 -2.08 -21.59
CA TYR A 157 5.93 -1.78 -21.40
C TYR A 157 5.19 -2.95 -20.72
N ARG A 158 5.37 -4.19 -21.19
CA ARG A 158 4.70 -5.36 -20.58
C ARG A 158 5.06 -5.49 -19.11
N GLN A 159 6.33 -5.36 -18.76
CA GLN A 159 6.80 -5.42 -17.37
C GLN A 159 6.24 -4.27 -16.52
N TRP A 160 6.31 -3.04 -17.03
CA TRP A 160 5.81 -1.85 -16.34
C TRP A 160 4.28 -1.87 -16.19
N SER A 161 3.53 -2.32 -17.18
CA SER A 161 2.06 -2.21 -17.25
C SER A 161 1.33 -2.92 -16.11
N VAL A 162 2.00 -3.88 -15.45
CA VAL A 162 1.50 -4.63 -14.29
C VAL A 162 2.31 -4.33 -13.01
N SER A 163 3.31 -3.45 -13.09
CA SER A 163 4.12 -3.04 -11.94
C SER A 163 3.33 -2.22 -10.93
N GLN A 164 3.87 -2.11 -9.71
CA GLN A 164 3.31 -1.24 -8.68
C GLN A 164 3.48 0.25 -9.02
N HIS A 165 4.45 0.60 -9.88
CA HIS A 165 4.60 1.94 -10.44
C HIS A 165 3.42 2.32 -11.35
N ALA A 166 2.99 1.41 -12.22
CA ALA A 166 1.78 1.59 -13.03
C ALA A 166 0.49 1.56 -12.17
N TYR A 167 0.46 0.75 -11.12
CA TYR A 167 -0.70 0.65 -10.23
C TYR A 167 -0.82 1.82 -9.24
N ALA A 168 0.21 2.63 -9.07
CA ALA A 168 0.33 3.61 -7.98
C ALA A 168 -0.88 4.55 -7.85
N GLN A 169 -1.46 5.00 -8.97
CA GLN A 169 -2.65 5.85 -8.97
C GLN A 169 -3.96 5.04 -8.93
N PHE A 170 -3.95 3.79 -9.39
CA PHE A 170 -5.14 2.94 -9.47
C PHE A 170 -5.57 2.32 -8.14
N SER A 171 -4.68 2.22 -7.15
CA SER A 171 -5.00 1.59 -5.88
C SER A 171 -6.21 2.26 -5.18
N PRO A 172 -7.34 1.54 -4.98
CA PRO A 172 -8.51 2.09 -4.29
C PRO A 172 -8.21 2.45 -2.84
N VAL A 173 -7.31 1.68 -2.21
CA VAL A 173 -6.87 1.91 -0.83
C VAL A 173 -6.05 3.19 -0.76
N PHE A 174 -5.09 3.38 -1.67
CA PHE A 174 -4.34 4.64 -1.75
C PHE A 174 -5.27 5.84 -1.94
N MET A 175 -6.23 5.73 -2.86
CA MET A 175 -7.19 6.80 -3.12
C MET A 175 -8.03 7.15 -1.88
N ALA A 176 -8.53 6.14 -1.18
CA ALA A 176 -9.23 6.33 0.09
C ALA A 176 -8.30 6.95 1.15
N MET A 177 -7.06 6.47 1.30
CA MET A 177 -6.10 7.01 2.27
C MET A 177 -5.76 8.48 1.98
N GLN A 178 -5.54 8.84 0.72
CA GLN A 178 -5.25 10.22 0.31
C GLN A 178 -6.44 11.15 0.58
N ARG A 179 -7.65 10.75 0.19
CA ARG A 179 -8.87 11.53 0.44
C ARG A 179 -9.14 11.66 1.93
N PHE A 180 -9.04 10.56 2.68
CA PHE A 180 -9.19 10.54 4.14
C PHE A 180 -8.21 11.50 4.79
N SER A 181 -6.94 11.43 4.41
CA SER A 181 -5.89 12.30 4.94
C SER A 181 -6.18 13.77 4.66
N ASN A 182 -6.52 14.11 3.41
CA ASN A 182 -6.86 15.49 3.05
C ASN A 182 -8.11 15.99 3.77
N GLN A 183 -9.17 15.18 3.87
CA GLN A 183 -10.38 15.57 4.60
C GLN A 183 -10.09 15.75 6.10
N ARG A 184 -9.38 14.80 6.71
CA ARG A 184 -9.13 14.78 8.15
C ARG A 184 -8.19 15.89 8.62
N MET A 185 -7.34 16.40 7.73
CA MET A 185 -6.34 17.44 8.00
C MET A 185 -6.64 18.76 7.29
N SER A 186 -7.92 19.04 7.00
CA SER A 186 -8.38 20.31 6.41
C SER A 186 -7.61 20.71 5.14
N GLY A 187 -7.26 19.74 4.31
CA GLY A 187 -6.55 19.92 3.04
C GLY A 187 -5.06 20.25 3.15
N THR A 188 -4.50 20.30 4.37
CA THR A 188 -3.10 20.75 4.57
C THR A 188 -2.03 19.73 4.18
N VAL A 189 -2.41 18.48 3.91
CA VAL A 189 -1.54 17.51 3.22
C VAL A 189 -1.36 17.89 1.74
N GLY A 190 -2.43 18.37 1.10
CA GLY A 190 -2.41 18.91 -0.25
C GLY A 190 -2.00 17.86 -1.29
N ASP A 191 -1.03 18.23 -2.11
CA ASP A 191 -0.48 17.43 -3.21
C ASP A 191 0.54 16.37 -2.76
N PHE A 192 0.83 16.25 -1.45
CA PHE A 192 1.92 15.42 -0.93
C PHE A 192 1.90 13.98 -1.45
N CYS A 193 0.72 13.35 -1.46
CA CYS A 193 0.56 11.96 -1.90
C CYS A 193 0.74 11.80 -3.42
N ILE A 194 0.13 12.69 -4.23
CA ILE A 194 0.16 12.59 -5.69
C ILE A 194 1.54 12.88 -6.30
N ARG A 195 2.45 13.53 -5.55
CA ARG A 195 3.87 13.69 -5.92
C ARG A 195 4.56 12.35 -6.23
N CYS A 196 4.21 11.29 -5.52
CA CYS A 196 4.81 9.95 -5.70
C CYS A 196 3.91 8.99 -6.48
N HIS A 197 2.61 9.28 -6.61
CA HIS A 197 1.64 8.32 -7.15
C HIS A 197 1.12 8.70 -8.53
N THR A 198 1.09 9.99 -8.87
CA THR A 198 0.76 10.48 -10.21
C THR A 198 1.48 11.80 -10.53
N PRO A 199 2.81 11.78 -10.76
CA PRO A 199 3.57 13.00 -11.02
C PRO A 199 3.05 13.79 -12.22
N VAL A 200 2.55 13.11 -13.26
CA VAL A 200 1.90 13.77 -14.40
C VAL A 200 0.60 14.47 -13.96
N GLY A 201 -0.25 13.80 -13.19
CA GLY A 201 -1.49 14.38 -12.65
C GLY A 201 -1.21 15.61 -11.77
N MET A 202 -0.15 15.56 -10.96
CA MET A 202 0.32 16.71 -10.18
C MET A 202 0.77 17.87 -11.08
N THR A 203 1.58 17.61 -12.10
CA THR A 203 2.11 18.64 -13.02
C THR A 203 0.99 19.37 -13.76
N ILE A 204 -0.06 18.66 -14.17
CA ILE A 204 -1.22 19.26 -14.86
C ILE A 204 -2.24 19.88 -13.91
N GLY A 205 -2.01 19.81 -12.59
CA GLY A 205 -2.84 20.45 -11.57
C GLY A 205 -4.14 19.71 -11.25
N GLU A 206 -4.21 18.39 -11.45
CA GLU A 206 -5.38 17.60 -11.03
C GLU A 206 -5.58 17.66 -9.52
N SER A 207 -6.85 17.69 -9.11
CA SER A 207 -7.20 17.64 -7.69
C SER A 207 -6.71 16.33 -7.06
N PRO A 208 -6.07 16.38 -5.88
CA PRO A 208 -5.79 15.19 -5.09
C PRO A 208 -7.07 14.40 -4.76
N ASN A 209 -8.21 15.06 -4.62
CA ASN A 209 -9.45 14.36 -4.25
C ASN A 209 -10.25 13.83 -5.46
N MET A 210 -9.76 14.02 -6.69
CA MET A 210 -10.41 13.55 -7.92
C MET A 210 -10.50 12.02 -7.94
N ASN A 211 -11.66 11.49 -8.31
CA ASN A 211 -11.89 10.06 -8.50
C ASN A 211 -11.16 9.57 -9.75
N ASN A 212 -10.62 8.34 -9.72
CA ASN A 212 -9.92 7.78 -10.88
C ASN A 212 -10.76 7.72 -12.16
N TYR A 213 -12.10 7.63 -12.06
CA TYR A 213 -12.97 7.69 -13.24
C TYR A 213 -12.88 9.01 -14.01
N ASP A 214 -12.56 10.11 -13.33
CA ASP A 214 -12.60 11.46 -13.89
C ASP A 214 -11.18 12.00 -14.19
N ARG A 215 -10.14 11.21 -13.90
CA ARG A 215 -8.75 11.59 -14.14
C ARG A 215 -8.38 11.50 -15.61
N HIS A 216 -7.41 12.33 -16.01
CA HIS A 216 -6.83 12.22 -17.32
C HIS A 216 -6.16 10.84 -17.49
N PRO A 217 -6.27 10.19 -18.68
CA PRO A 217 -5.67 8.89 -18.92
C PRO A 217 -4.16 8.81 -18.65
N ARG A 218 -3.44 9.93 -18.78
CA ARG A 218 -2.00 10.03 -18.45
C ARG A 218 -1.73 9.98 -16.95
N SER A 219 -2.58 10.62 -16.16
CA SER A 219 -2.48 10.63 -14.70
C SER A 219 -2.72 9.22 -14.14
N LEU A 220 -3.62 8.47 -14.78
CA LEU A 220 -3.91 7.07 -14.45
C LEU A 220 -2.77 6.11 -14.76
N GLU A 221 -1.77 6.50 -15.55
CA GLU A 221 -0.56 5.70 -15.75
C GLU A 221 0.38 5.70 -14.53
N GLY A 222 0.02 6.41 -13.45
CA GLY A 222 0.77 6.44 -12.21
C GLY A 222 2.19 6.97 -12.41
N ILE A 223 3.18 6.16 -12.06
CA ILE A 223 4.59 6.39 -12.39
C ILE A 223 4.87 5.83 -13.79
N THR A 224 4.62 6.64 -14.82
CA THR A 224 4.74 6.26 -16.24
C THR A 224 6.18 6.40 -16.76
N CYS A 225 6.43 6.02 -18.02
CA CYS A 225 7.74 6.07 -18.66
C CYS A 225 8.37 7.48 -18.57
N VAL A 226 7.59 8.51 -18.87
CA VAL A 226 8.07 9.91 -18.88
C VAL A 226 8.38 10.43 -17.48
N THR A 227 7.78 9.85 -16.43
CA THR A 227 8.11 10.19 -15.05
C THR A 227 9.58 9.89 -14.71
N CYS A 228 10.18 8.87 -15.33
CA CYS A 228 11.60 8.56 -15.12
C CYS A 228 12.50 9.05 -16.26
N HIS A 229 11.98 9.04 -17.50
CA HIS A 229 12.76 9.33 -18.71
C HIS A 229 12.63 10.79 -19.20
N ARG A 230 11.89 11.66 -18.50
CA ARG A 230 11.78 13.10 -18.78
C ARG A 230 11.75 13.89 -17.47
N VAL A 231 12.87 13.88 -16.76
CA VAL A 231 13.01 14.52 -15.46
C VAL A 231 13.98 15.68 -15.58
N SER A 232 13.59 16.86 -15.11
CA SER A 232 14.34 18.08 -15.38
C SER A 232 15.72 18.16 -14.70
N ALA A 233 15.96 17.35 -13.67
CA ALA A 233 17.17 17.41 -12.86
C ALA A 233 17.38 16.16 -11.98
N ALA A 234 18.60 16.05 -11.43
CA ALA A 234 18.89 15.16 -10.31
C ALA A 234 18.42 15.80 -8.99
N TYR A 235 17.20 15.48 -8.55
CA TYR A 235 16.59 16.14 -7.38
C TYR A 235 17.13 15.66 -6.02
N GLY A 236 17.65 14.45 -5.92
CA GLY A 236 18.04 13.87 -4.63
C GLY A 236 16.83 13.68 -3.70
N LYS A 237 17.00 13.83 -2.38
CA LYS A 237 15.95 13.55 -1.38
C LYS A 237 14.94 14.70 -1.28
N VAL A 238 13.88 14.65 -2.08
CA VAL A 238 12.87 15.71 -2.18
C VAL A 238 11.43 15.25 -1.94
N SER A 239 11.22 13.99 -1.52
CA SER A 239 9.87 13.43 -1.31
C SER A 239 8.98 13.63 -2.54
N ALA A 240 9.54 13.22 -3.68
CA ALA A 240 8.98 13.24 -5.03
C ALA A 240 8.41 14.58 -5.51
N ARG A 241 8.84 15.72 -4.95
CA ARG A 241 8.57 17.01 -5.57
C ARG A 241 9.50 17.21 -6.78
N ILE A 242 9.26 16.40 -7.81
CA ILE A 242 9.99 16.35 -9.08
C ILE A 242 9.13 17.00 -10.17
N SER A 243 9.77 17.67 -11.12
CA SER A 243 9.11 18.13 -12.35
C SER A 243 9.30 17.07 -13.44
N VAL A 244 8.21 16.75 -14.13
CA VAL A 244 8.26 15.98 -15.37
C VAL A 244 8.32 16.98 -16.51
N ASP A 245 9.32 16.87 -17.37
CA ASP A 245 9.47 17.77 -18.52
C ASP A 245 8.37 17.49 -19.55
N GLU A 246 7.70 18.57 -19.96
CA GLU A 246 6.65 18.51 -20.96
C GLU A 246 7.26 18.42 -22.36
N GLY A 247 6.68 17.59 -23.21
CA GLY A 247 7.06 17.48 -24.60
C GLY A 247 6.29 16.38 -25.31
N SER A 248 6.26 16.43 -26.63
CA SER A 248 5.63 15.44 -27.49
C SER A 248 6.47 14.16 -27.56
N LEU A 249 6.00 13.14 -28.28
CA LEU A 249 6.81 11.94 -28.54
C LEU A 249 8.10 12.25 -29.32
N PHE A 250 8.16 13.36 -30.04
CA PHE A 250 9.30 13.76 -30.86
C PHE A 250 10.40 14.45 -30.05
N ASP A 251 10.14 14.83 -28.80
CA ASP A 251 11.14 15.45 -27.95
C ASP A 251 12.07 14.43 -27.31
N ASP A 252 13.20 14.91 -26.81
CA ASP A 252 14.26 14.05 -26.31
C ASP A 252 13.82 13.31 -25.04
N VAL A 253 14.48 12.19 -24.79
CA VAL A 253 14.30 11.37 -23.59
C VAL A 253 15.63 11.18 -22.89
N LEU A 254 15.59 10.82 -21.62
CA LEU A 254 16.77 10.57 -20.81
C LEU A 254 17.07 9.06 -20.77
N GLY A 255 18.32 8.67 -20.97
CA GLY A 255 18.74 7.27 -20.92
C GLY A 255 20.14 7.08 -20.35
N PRO A 256 20.52 5.84 -19.99
CA PRO A 256 21.83 5.58 -19.37
C PRO A 256 23.00 5.63 -20.37
N GLU A 257 22.74 5.33 -21.64
CA GLU A 257 23.77 5.13 -22.69
C GLU A 257 23.85 6.27 -23.71
N GLY A 258 22.84 7.16 -23.76
CA GLY A 258 22.75 8.24 -24.74
C GLY A 258 22.36 7.78 -26.15
N ASP A 259 22.71 8.59 -27.14
CA ASP A 259 22.08 8.59 -28.47
C ASP A 259 22.64 7.64 -29.53
N LYS A 260 23.75 6.95 -29.24
CA LYS A 260 24.50 6.20 -30.26
C LYS A 260 23.64 5.25 -31.10
N GLU A 261 22.72 4.55 -30.46
CA GLU A 261 21.83 3.60 -31.15
C GLU A 261 20.69 4.31 -31.89
N LEU A 262 20.13 5.38 -31.32
CA LEU A 262 19.12 6.18 -32.00
C LEU A 262 19.71 6.80 -33.28
N GLU A 263 20.91 7.37 -33.23
CA GLU A 263 21.62 7.89 -34.41
C GLU A 263 21.83 6.82 -35.49
N ARG A 264 22.02 5.55 -35.11
CA ARG A 264 22.12 4.44 -36.06
C ARG A 264 20.75 4.17 -36.70
N VAL A 265 19.68 4.13 -35.92
CA VAL A 265 18.30 3.96 -36.41
C VAL A 265 17.91 5.11 -37.34
N LEU A 266 18.18 6.35 -36.97
CA LEU A 266 17.88 7.57 -37.74
C LEU A 266 18.74 7.72 -39.01
N ARG A 267 19.90 7.08 -39.11
CA ARG A 267 20.66 7.01 -40.38
C ARG A 267 20.08 5.99 -41.36
N ASN A 268 19.23 5.07 -40.89
CA ASN A 268 18.64 3.98 -41.67
C ASN A 268 17.09 4.06 -41.67
N ARG A 269 16.53 5.28 -41.82
CA ARG A 269 15.07 5.53 -41.74
C ARG A 269 14.24 4.72 -42.73
N ASP A 270 14.81 4.36 -43.87
CA ASP A 270 14.20 3.51 -44.89
C ASP A 270 13.95 2.08 -44.39
N VAL A 271 14.85 1.56 -43.55
CA VAL A 271 14.74 0.24 -42.93
C VAL A 271 13.74 0.26 -41.77
N TYR A 272 13.90 1.23 -40.87
CA TYR A 272 13.12 1.31 -39.62
C TYR A 272 11.77 2.01 -39.79
N ARG A 273 11.55 2.71 -40.92
CA ARG A 273 10.35 3.48 -41.28
C ARG A 273 9.95 4.51 -40.21
N VAL A 274 10.92 5.20 -39.63
CA VAL A 274 10.71 6.16 -38.55
C VAL A 274 10.69 7.62 -39.00
N VAL A 275 9.94 8.44 -38.27
CA VAL A 275 9.81 9.89 -38.46
C VAL A 275 10.00 10.62 -37.15
N THR A 276 10.66 11.77 -37.23
CA THR A 276 11.02 12.61 -36.08
C THR A 276 10.27 13.95 -36.06
N GLU A 277 9.45 14.20 -37.08
CA GLU A 277 8.69 15.43 -37.23
C GLU A 277 7.18 15.13 -37.30
N PRO A 278 6.33 15.95 -36.67
CA PRO A 278 4.89 15.83 -36.79
C PRO A 278 4.42 15.92 -38.24
N GLY A 279 3.43 15.10 -38.61
CA GLY A 279 2.81 15.12 -39.94
C GLY A 279 3.56 14.36 -41.04
N GLU A 280 4.78 13.88 -40.77
CA GLU A 280 5.47 12.96 -41.69
C GLU A 280 4.83 11.57 -41.68
N SER A 281 4.78 10.93 -42.85
CA SER A 281 4.27 9.56 -42.97
C SER A 281 5.33 8.55 -42.53
N GLY A 282 5.11 7.93 -41.37
CA GLY A 282 5.96 6.88 -40.82
C GLY A 282 5.68 6.65 -39.34
N ARG A 283 6.51 5.85 -38.69
CA ARG A 283 6.41 5.56 -37.25
C ARG A 283 7.04 6.70 -36.44
N PRO A 284 6.30 7.41 -35.60
CA PRO A 284 6.86 8.44 -34.73
C PRO A 284 7.92 7.89 -33.78
N ILE A 285 9.01 8.64 -33.57
CA ILE A 285 10.08 8.33 -32.61
C ILE A 285 10.60 9.63 -31.96
N HIS A 286 11.14 9.52 -30.74
CA HIS A 286 11.86 10.61 -30.09
C HIS A 286 13.11 11.01 -30.91
N ARG A 287 13.44 12.31 -30.90
CA ARG A 287 14.56 12.88 -31.68
C ARG A 287 15.94 12.61 -31.10
N GLY A 288 16.01 12.55 -29.77
CA GLY A 288 17.26 12.34 -29.03
C GLY A 288 17.06 11.51 -27.77
N VAL A 289 18.18 11.04 -27.24
CA VAL A 289 18.39 10.32 -26.00
C VAL A 289 19.59 10.96 -25.32
N GLU A 290 19.30 11.85 -24.38
CA GLU A 290 20.32 12.47 -23.56
C GLU A 290 20.83 11.49 -22.51
N ARG A 291 22.15 11.44 -22.33
CA ARG A 291 22.75 10.59 -21.31
C ARG A 291 22.50 11.18 -19.92
N PHE A 292 21.79 10.46 -19.07
CA PHE A 292 21.45 10.87 -17.72
C PHE A 292 21.99 9.88 -16.68
N PHE A 293 23.20 10.15 -16.18
CA PHE A 293 23.87 9.31 -15.17
C PHE A 293 23.08 9.09 -13.87
N PRO A 294 22.33 10.06 -13.33
CA PRO A 294 21.55 9.83 -12.11
C PRO A 294 20.58 8.64 -12.21
N LEU A 295 20.07 8.32 -13.41
CA LEU A 295 19.13 7.20 -13.62
C LEU A 295 19.71 5.83 -13.21
N VAL A 296 21.03 5.67 -13.23
CA VAL A 296 21.72 4.44 -12.82
C VAL A 296 22.19 4.46 -11.36
N GLU A 297 21.90 5.54 -10.63
CA GLU A 297 22.32 5.72 -9.24
C GLU A 297 21.17 5.46 -8.26
N PRO A 298 21.45 4.93 -7.05
CA PRO A 298 20.43 4.75 -6.00
C PRO A 298 19.73 6.06 -5.60
N GLY A 299 20.43 7.19 -5.74
CA GLY A 299 19.90 8.52 -5.39
C GLY A 299 18.69 8.94 -6.20
N PHE A 300 18.52 8.40 -7.41
CA PHE A 300 17.34 8.65 -8.25
C PHE A 300 16.08 7.99 -7.67
N CYS A 301 16.18 6.72 -7.27
CA CYS A 301 15.09 6.02 -6.58
C CYS A 301 14.79 6.70 -5.23
N GLY A 302 15.83 7.19 -4.55
CA GLY A 302 15.74 7.93 -3.29
C GLY A 302 14.98 9.26 -3.38
N SER A 303 14.67 9.78 -4.57
CA SER A 303 13.78 10.93 -4.71
C SER A 303 12.35 10.62 -4.30
N CYS A 304 11.89 9.38 -4.51
CA CYS A 304 10.55 8.92 -4.13
C CYS A 304 10.59 7.99 -2.90
N HIS A 305 11.63 7.16 -2.75
CA HIS A 305 11.73 6.15 -1.69
C HIS A 305 12.48 6.63 -0.42
N ASP A 306 12.42 7.93 -0.13
CA ASP A 306 12.85 8.56 1.13
C ASP A 306 11.89 9.72 1.44
N VAL A 307 10.82 9.40 2.16
CA VAL A 307 9.62 10.25 2.24
C VAL A 307 9.57 10.97 3.57
N THR A 308 9.51 12.30 3.52
CA THR A 308 9.35 13.17 4.67
C THR A 308 8.07 13.98 4.53
N MET A 309 7.16 13.86 5.50
CA MET A 309 5.92 14.63 5.55
C MET A 309 6.21 16.13 5.71
N PRO A 310 5.26 17.04 5.38
CA PRO A 310 5.45 18.49 5.52
C PRO A 310 5.83 18.97 6.93
N ASN A 311 5.52 18.19 7.98
CA ASN A 311 5.92 18.49 9.36
C ASN A 311 7.33 17.99 9.74
N GLY A 312 8.08 17.41 8.79
CA GLY A 312 9.42 16.86 9.00
C GLY A 312 9.45 15.43 9.53
N PHE A 313 8.30 14.76 9.66
CA PHE A 313 8.24 13.35 10.02
C PHE A 313 8.69 12.46 8.87
N ARG A 314 9.69 11.60 9.09
CA ARG A 314 10.14 10.64 8.10
C ARG A 314 9.20 9.45 8.07
N LEU A 315 8.38 9.41 7.03
CA LEU A 315 7.36 8.41 6.80
C LEU A 315 7.96 7.12 6.26
N GLU A 316 8.91 7.25 5.32
CA GLU A 316 9.61 6.15 4.68
C GLU A 316 11.10 6.46 4.60
N GLU A 317 11.94 5.47 4.86
CA GLU A 317 13.40 5.65 4.95
C GLU A 317 14.17 4.57 4.16
N ALA A 318 13.60 4.05 3.07
CA ALA A 318 14.20 2.93 2.34
C ALA A 318 15.59 3.30 1.78
N PHE A 319 15.72 4.46 1.14
CA PHE A 319 17.02 4.92 0.63
C PHE A 319 18.01 5.25 1.76
N SER A 320 17.53 5.83 2.88
CA SER A 320 18.39 6.07 4.05
C SER A 320 18.89 4.76 4.69
N SER A 321 18.02 3.76 4.81
CA SER A 321 18.38 2.41 5.26
C SER A 321 19.40 1.78 4.31
N PHE A 322 19.22 1.94 3.00
CA PHE A 322 20.16 1.47 2.00
C PHE A 322 21.55 2.07 2.15
N LYS A 323 21.66 3.39 2.30
CA LYS A 323 22.98 4.03 2.46
C LYS A 323 23.75 3.57 3.70
N ALA A 324 23.06 3.03 4.71
CA ALA A 324 23.67 2.47 5.92
C ALA A 324 23.86 0.93 5.86
N SER A 325 23.49 0.30 4.74
CA SER A 325 23.46 -1.16 4.59
C SER A 325 24.79 -1.73 4.08
N PRO A 326 25.05 -3.03 4.28
CA PRO A 326 26.16 -3.73 3.65
C PRO A 326 26.23 -3.55 2.13
N ALA A 327 25.10 -3.53 1.42
CA ALA A 327 25.07 -3.37 -0.04
C ALA A 327 25.65 -2.04 -0.51
N ALA A 328 25.42 -0.94 0.23
CA ALA A 328 25.99 0.36 -0.10
C ALA A 328 27.52 0.43 0.14
N LEU A 329 28.05 -0.45 0.98
CA LEU A 329 29.48 -0.57 1.27
C LEU A 329 30.20 -1.55 0.34
N GLU A 330 29.46 -2.46 -0.31
CA GLU A 330 29.99 -3.41 -1.28
C GLU A 330 30.65 -2.67 -2.47
N ARG A 331 31.71 -3.24 -3.04
CA ARG A 331 32.35 -2.77 -4.27
C ARG A 331 32.61 -3.96 -5.19
N ASP A 332 32.23 -3.85 -6.45
CA ASP A 332 32.60 -4.82 -7.49
C ASP A 332 34.07 -4.66 -7.94
N ASP A 333 34.54 -5.52 -8.85
CA ASP A 333 35.91 -5.49 -9.38
C ASP A 333 36.27 -4.18 -10.10
N ALA A 334 35.26 -3.45 -10.58
CA ALA A 334 35.39 -2.14 -11.20
C ALA A 334 35.28 -0.98 -10.18
N GLY A 335 35.08 -1.29 -8.90
CA GLY A 335 34.95 -0.32 -7.82
C GLY A 335 33.55 0.30 -7.70
N ASN A 336 32.52 -0.23 -8.37
CA ASN A 336 31.15 0.27 -8.28
C ASN A 336 30.41 -0.35 -7.09
N GLY A 337 29.56 0.44 -6.43
CA GLY A 337 28.67 -0.04 -5.38
C GLY A 337 27.48 -0.84 -5.93
N ALA A 338 26.82 -1.63 -5.09
CA ALA A 338 25.49 -2.14 -5.45
C ALA A 338 24.51 -0.98 -5.57
N THR A 339 23.49 -1.15 -6.41
CA THR A 339 22.45 -0.16 -6.64
C THR A 339 21.05 -0.72 -6.41
N CYS A 340 20.04 0.14 -6.27
CA CYS A 340 18.65 -0.30 -6.18
C CYS A 340 18.26 -1.11 -7.43
N GLN A 341 18.74 -0.66 -8.58
CA GLN A 341 18.54 -1.23 -9.90
C GLN A 341 19.08 -2.67 -9.98
N ASP A 342 20.20 -2.95 -9.31
CA ASP A 342 20.81 -4.29 -9.31
C ASP A 342 19.93 -5.37 -8.72
N CYS A 343 19.12 -5.03 -7.71
CA CYS A 343 18.22 -5.98 -7.08
C CYS A 343 16.79 -5.89 -7.64
N HIS A 344 16.29 -4.69 -7.97
CA HIS A 344 14.89 -4.49 -8.36
C HIS A 344 14.65 -4.42 -9.88
N MET A 345 15.71 -4.31 -10.67
CA MET A 345 15.64 -4.29 -12.14
C MET A 345 16.54 -5.35 -12.80
N GLY A 346 17.05 -6.29 -12.01
CA GLY A 346 17.85 -7.43 -12.47
C GLY A 346 17.02 -8.60 -12.99
N VAL A 347 17.70 -9.70 -13.29
CA VAL A 347 17.09 -10.97 -13.74
C VAL A 347 16.37 -11.73 -12.63
N VAL A 348 16.81 -11.57 -11.37
CA VAL A 348 16.21 -12.17 -10.18
C VAL A 348 15.82 -11.05 -9.24
N GLN A 349 14.55 -11.01 -8.85
CA GLN A 349 14.03 -9.94 -8.00
C GLN A 349 14.60 -10.02 -6.58
N GLY A 350 15.09 -8.89 -6.07
CA GLY A 350 15.65 -8.76 -4.72
C GLY A 350 17.11 -9.18 -4.58
N LEU A 351 17.77 -9.62 -5.65
CA LEU A 351 19.18 -10.05 -5.64
C LEU A 351 19.98 -9.36 -6.73
N LYS A 352 21.23 -8.98 -6.42
CA LYS A 352 22.23 -8.54 -7.40
C LYS A 352 22.72 -9.74 -8.23
N ALA A 353 21.86 -10.25 -9.11
CA ALA A 353 22.10 -11.43 -9.94
C ALA A 353 22.47 -11.09 -11.40
N GLY A 354 22.71 -9.80 -11.68
CA GLY A 354 22.99 -9.32 -13.03
C GLY A 354 21.72 -9.00 -13.82
N TYR A 355 21.88 -8.88 -15.14
CA TYR A 355 20.88 -8.36 -16.06
C TYR A 355 20.79 -9.22 -17.31
N ASP A 356 19.63 -9.20 -17.95
CA ASP A 356 19.48 -9.78 -19.28
C ASP A 356 20.25 -8.95 -20.31
N PHE A 357 20.51 -9.56 -21.47
CA PHE A 357 21.19 -8.92 -22.58
C PHE A 357 20.42 -9.17 -23.88
N GLY A 358 20.17 -8.13 -24.67
CA GLY A 358 19.37 -8.24 -25.89
C GLY A 358 18.92 -6.89 -26.44
N PRO A 359 18.11 -6.87 -27.51
CA PRO A 359 17.57 -5.64 -28.07
C PRO A 359 16.65 -4.94 -27.07
N ALA A 360 16.87 -3.65 -26.85
CA ALA A 360 16.01 -2.85 -25.98
C ALA A 360 14.71 -2.39 -26.66
N ALA A 361 14.66 -2.43 -28.00
CA ALA A 361 13.48 -2.08 -28.77
C ALA A 361 13.36 -2.92 -30.05
N MET A 362 12.11 -3.06 -30.51
CA MET A 362 11.74 -3.57 -31.83
C MET A 362 11.17 -2.42 -32.64
N VAL A 363 11.97 -1.83 -33.54
CA VAL A 363 11.55 -0.65 -34.31
C VAL A 363 11.12 -1.11 -35.70
N GLY A 364 9.83 -1.03 -36.00
CA GLY A 364 9.30 -1.45 -37.32
C GLY A 364 9.53 -2.94 -37.63
N GLY A 365 9.62 -3.78 -36.60
CA GLY A 365 9.93 -5.22 -36.74
C GLY A 365 11.43 -5.54 -36.82
N VAL A 366 12.31 -4.55 -36.66
CA VAL A 366 13.77 -4.72 -36.69
C VAL A 366 14.33 -4.48 -35.29
N GLU A 367 15.19 -5.40 -34.84
CA GLU A 367 15.89 -5.30 -33.54
C GLU A 367 16.87 -4.12 -33.52
N THR A 368 16.92 -3.43 -32.37
CA THR A 368 18.04 -2.55 -32.03
C THR A 368 19.29 -3.35 -31.66
N GLU A 369 20.45 -2.71 -31.64
CA GLU A 369 21.68 -3.34 -31.14
C GLU A 369 21.49 -3.90 -29.72
N PRO A 370 21.98 -5.12 -29.44
CA PRO A 370 21.90 -5.71 -28.12
C PRO A 370 22.64 -4.89 -27.05
N ARG A 371 22.00 -4.72 -25.90
CA ARG A 371 22.57 -4.08 -24.71
C ARG A 371 22.04 -4.71 -23.43
N ARG A 372 22.50 -4.21 -22.28
CA ARG A 372 21.97 -4.57 -20.97
C ARG A 372 20.48 -4.20 -20.88
N LEU A 373 19.65 -5.17 -20.48
CA LEU A 373 18.22 -5.00 -20.30
C LEU A 373 17.87 -4.98 -18.82
N THR A 374 17.11 -3.97 -18.42
CA THR A 374 16.58 -3.82 -17.07
C THR A 374 15.13 -4.29 -17.03
N ASN A 375 14.77 -5.05 -15.99
CA ASN A 375 13.39 -5.42 -15.71
C ASN A 375 12.63 -4.20 -15.16
N HIS A 376 11.52 -3.83 -15.78
CA HIS A 376 10.69 -2.69 -15.38
C HIS A 376 9.46 -3.08 -14.54
N TYR A 377 9.49 -4.25 -13.90
CA TYR A 377 8.42 -4.67 -13.00
C TYR A 377 8.54 -4.10 -11.59
N PHE A 378 9.77 -3.83 -11.12
CA PHE A 378 10.05 -3.21 -9.82
C PHE A 378 9.36 -3.95 -8.66
N ALA A 379 9.60 -5.25 -8.53
CA ALA A 379 8.84 -6.08 -7.60
C ALA A 379 8.86 -5.54 -6.16
N GLY A 380 7.67 -5.45 -5.57
CA GLY A 380 7.40 -5.06 -4.19
C GLY A 380 6.25 -5.89 -3.61
N PRO A 381 5.75 -5.56 -2.40
CA PRO A 381 4.73 -6.37 -1.72
C PRO A 381 3.30 -6.17 -2.24
N ASP A 382 3.05 -5.10 -2.98
CA ASP A 382 1.69 -4.69 -3.35
C ASP A 382 1.15 -5.50 -4.56
N PHE A 383 -0.18 -5.52 -4.71
CA PHE A 383 -0.89 -6.18 -5.80
C PHE A 383 -2.20 -5.48 -6.14
N SER A 384 -2.72 -5.74 -7.34
CA SER A 384 -4.00 -5.20 -7.78
C SER A 384 -5.17 -5.91 -7.10
N ILE A 385 -6.13 -5.12 -6.63
CA ILE A 385 -7.46 -5.60 -6.18
C ILE A 385 -8.58 -5.08 -7.08
N VAL A 386 -8.25 -4.41 -8.19
CA VAL A 386 -9.22 -3.87 -9.14
C VAL A 386 -9.50 -4.86 -10.26
N HIS A 387 -10.64 -4.69 -10.92
CA HIS A 387 -11.09 -5.55 -12.02
C HIS A 387 -10.00 -5.71 -13.12
N PRO A 388 -9.72 -6.93 -13.63
CA PRO A 388 -8.62 -7.17 -14.59
C PRO A 388 -8.76 -6.43 -15.94
N GLY A 389 -9.98 -6.00 -16.28
CA GLY A 389 -10.25 -5.14 -17.44
C GLY A 389 -9.81 -3.68 -17.26
N ILE A 390 -9.54 -3.26 -16.02
CA ILE A 390 -9.05 -1.91 -15.67
C ILE A 390 -7.53 -1.93 -15.48
N PHE A 391 -7.00 -2.93 -14.77
CA PHE A 391 -5.58 -3.11 -14.53
C PHE A 391 -5.21 -4.60 -14.64
N PRO A 392 -4.11 -5.00 -15.30
CA PRO A 392 -2.97 -4.19 -15.81
C PRO A 392 -3.30 -3.19 -16.91
N HIS A 393 -2.40 -2.23 -17.20
CA HIS A 393 -2.61 -1.35 -18.35
C HIS A 393 -2.62 -2.13 -19.66
N ASN A 394 -3.73 -2.05 -20.38
CA ASN A 394 -3.90 -2.73 -21.66
C ASN A 394 -4.59 -1.80 -22.68
N VAL A 395 -3.97 -1.67 -23.86
CA VAL A 395 -4.45 -0.78 -24.93
C VAL A 395 -5.78 -1.27 -25.51
N ASP A 396 -5.95 -2.59 -25.62
CA ASP A 396 -7.14 -3.19 -26.20
C ASP A 396 -8.30 -3.16 -25.19
N ALA A 397 -8.01 -3.39 -23.90
CA ALA A 397 -9.01 -3.22 -22.84
C ALA A 397 -9.56 -1.79 -22.78
N LYS A 398 -8.67 -0.78 -22.85
CA LYS A 398 -9.04 0.64 -22.89
C LYS A 398 -9.84 1.01 -24.14
N ARG A 399 -9.57 0.36 -25.29
CA ARG A 399 -10.32 0.59 -26.54
C ARG A 399 -11.70 -0.07 -26.51
N MET A 400 -11.81 -1.22 -25.86
CA MET A 400 -13.04 -2.03 -25.83
C MET A 400 -14.16 -1.41 -24.99
N ALA A 401 -13.81 -0.90 -23.81
CA ALA A 401 -14.78 -0.39 -22.85
C ALA A 401 -14.14 0.62 -21.88
N THR A 402 -14.97 1.52 -21.37
CA THR A 402 -14.62 2.44 -20.29
C THR A 402 -14.46 1.70 -18.96
N MET A 403 -13.79 2.30 -17.99
CA MET A 403 -13.68 1.71 -16.64
C MET A 403 -15.04 1.45 -16.00
N ARG A 404 -16.03 2.33 -16.23
CA ARG A 404 -17.40 2.18 -15.70
C ARG A 404 -18.16 1.01 -16.31
N GLU A 405 -17.84 0.66 -17.55
CA GLU A 405 -18.39 -0.53 -18.21
C GLU A 405 -17.64 -1.79 -17.75
N TRP A 406 -16.32 -1.72 -17.57
CA TRP A 406 -15.54 -2.85 -17.07
C TRP A 406 -15.97 -3.33 -15.69
N VAL A 407 -16.29 -2.44 -14.75
CA VAL A 407 -16.79 -2.86 -13.43
C VAL A 407 -18.15 -3.56 -13.49
N GLN A 408 -18.88 -3.46 -14.60
CA GLN A 408 -20.16 -4.16 -14.81
C GLN A 408 -19.98 -5.55 -15.43
N PHE A 409 -18.77 -5.90 -15.90
CA PHE A 409 -18.48 -7.20 -16.47
C PHE A 409 -18.21 -8.22 -15.35
N ASP A 410 -19.11 -9.20 -15.18
CA ASP A 410 -18.97 -10.20 -14.11
C ASP A 410 -18.15 -11.41 -14.58
N TYR A 411 -16.83 -11.25 -14.52
CA TYR A 411 -15.90 -12.30 -14.90
C TYR A 411 -15.90 -13.49 -13.93
N ASP A 412 -16.28 -13.28 -12.66
CA ASP A 412 -16.37 -14.32 -11.62
C ASP A 412 -17.57 -15.24 -11.86
N ALA A 413 -18.69 -14.70 -12.37
CA ALA A 413 -19.84 -15.50 -12.82
C ALA A 413 -19.54 -16.33 -14.08
N GLY A 414 -18.40 -16.09 -14.74
CA GLY A 414 -17.98 -16.84 -15.94
C GLY A 414 -18.41 -16.19 -17.26
N TRP A 415 -18.77 -14.90 -17.29
CA TRP A 415 -19.20 -14.21 -18.52
C TRP A 415 -18.17 -14.38 -19.66
N GLY A 416 -18.65 -14.61 -20.88
CA GLY A 416 -17.79 -14.83 -22.04
C GLY A 416 -17.11 -16.20 -22.08
N THR A 417 -17.58 -17.19 -21.31
CA THR A 417 -17.13 -18.59 -21.40
C THR A 417 -18.23 -19.48 -21.94
N ASP A 418 -17.87 -20.53 -22.68
CA ASP A 418 -18.86 -21.49 -23.19
C ASP A 418 -19.75 -22.09 -22.10
N ALA A 419 -19.17 -22.37 -20.92
CA ALA A 419 -19.92 -22.93 -19.81
C ALA A 419 -21.02 -21.98 -19.31
N PHE A 420 -20.73 -20.67 -19.25
CA PHE A 420 -21.71 -19.69 -18.84
C PHE A 420 -22.71 -19.40 -19.95
N GLU A 421 -22.22 -19.12 -21.16
CA GLU A 421 -23.06 -18.63 -22.27
C GLU A 421 -24.06 -19.70 -22.77
N ASN A 422 -23.70 -20.99 -22.70
CA ASN A 422 -24.61 -22.08 -23.10
C ASN A 422 -25.70 -22.39 -22.06
N ASP A 423 -25.50 -22.02 -20.80
CA ASP A 423 -26.42 -22.33 -19.69
C ASP A 423 -27.34 -21.15 -19.33
N LEU A 424 -27.34 -20.08 -20.14
CA LEU A 424 -28.14 -18.88 -19.89
C LEU A 424 -29.65 -19.10 -20.10
N PRO A 425 -30.51 -18.60 -19.20
CA PRO A 425 -31.93 -18.45 -19.46
C PRO A 425 -32.20 -17.58 -20.69
N GLU A 426 -33.26 -17.86 -21.45
CA GLU A 426 -33.65 -17.07 -22.63
C GLU A 426 -33.94 -15.59 -22.30
N ASP A 427 -34.28 -15.28 -21.05
CA ASP A 427 -34.59 -13.94 -20.55
C ASP A 427 -33.43 -13.27 -19.78
N ALA A 428 -32.22 -13.83 -19.85
CA ALA A 428 -31.04 -13.25 -19.21
C ALA A 428 -30.75 -11.84 -19.74
N THR A 429 -30.68 -10.87 -18.82
CA THR A 429 -30.39 -9.46 -19.15
C THR A 429 -28.97 -9.08 -18.76
N PHE A 430 -28.29 -8.36 -19.65
CA PHE A 430 -26.95 -7.84 -19.44
C PHE A 430 -26.93 -6.31 -19.55
N PRO A 431 -25.94 -5.64 -18.93
CA PRO A 431 -25.68 -4.23 -19.18
C PRO A 431 -25.51 -3.93 -20.68
N GLU A 432 -25.88 -2.73 -21.12
CA GLU A 432 -25.95 -2.41 -22.56
C GLU A 432 -24.64 -2.70 -23.31
N ARG A 433 -23.48 -2.34 -22.72
CA ARG A 433 -22.17 -2.62 -23.32
C ARG A 433 -21.90 -4.11 -23.51
N TRP A 434 -22.39 -4.95 -22.60
CA TRP A 434 -22.14 -6.39 -22.54
C TRP A 434 -23.32 -7.23 -23.04
N ARG A 435 -24.28 -6.60 -23.74
CA ARG A 435 -25.48 -7.29 -24.24
C ARG A 435 -25.15 -8.30 -25.33
N SER A 436 -24.16 -7.99 -26.18
CA SER A 436 -23.68 -8.89 -27.22
C SER A 436 -22.84 -10.02 -26.63
N ILE A 437 -23.14 -11.26 -27.04
CA ILE A 437 -22.34 -12.44 -26.67
C ILE A 437 -20.91 -12.34 -27.22
N ASP A 438 -20.73 -11.81 -28.43
CA ASP A 438 -19.41 -11.63 -29.07
C ASP A 438 -18.55 -10.65 -28.27
N ASP A 439 -19.14 -9.58 -27.74
CA ASP A 439 -18.43 -8.62 -26.87
C ASP A 439 -18.00 -9.30 -25.56
N ARG A 440 -18.81 -10.20 -25.00
CA ARG A 440 -18.44 -10.92 -23.77
C ARG A 440 -17.30 -11.90 -24.01
N TYR A 441 -17.30 -12.64 -25.12
CA TYR A 441 -16.17 -13.49 -25.50
C TYR A 441 -14.89 -12.68 -25.76
N ALA A 442 -14.98 -11.57 -26.48
CA ALA A 442 -13.83 -10.70 -26.73
C ALA A 442 -13.29 -10.09 -25.43
N ALA A 443 -14.19 -9.69 -24.51
CA ALA A 443 -13.80 -9.23 -23.18
C ALA A 443 -13.07 -10.32 -22.40
N ARG A 444 -13.60 -11.55 -22.40
CA ARG A 444 -12.96 -12.70 -21.73
C ARG A 444 -11.55 -12.95 -22.25
N GLU A 445 -11.34 -12.93 -23.57
CA GLU A 445 -10.00 -13.11 -24.16
C GLU A 445 -8.99 -12.08 -23.61
N ILE A 446 -9.39 -10.81 -23.51
CA ILE A 446 -8.57 -9.76 -22.91
C ILE A 446 -8.28 -10.08 -21.44
N LEU A 447 -9.30 -10.45 -20.66
CA LEU A 447 -9.13 -10.75 -19.22
C LEU A 447 -8.24 -11.97 -18.99
N ASP A 448 -8.30 -12.98 -19.84
CA ASP A 448 -7.46 -14.18 -19.71
C ASP A 448 -5.98 -13.85 -19.95
N GLU A 449 -5.66 -12.98 -20.91
CA GLU A 449 -4.28 -12.50 -21.11
C GLU A 449 -3.81 -11.60 -19.96
N GLN A 450 -4.70 -10.78 -19.41
CA GLN A 450 -4.42 -9.94 -18.24
C GLN A 450 -4.16 -10.80 -17.00
N GLN A 451 -4.91 -11.88 -16.83
CA GLN A 451 -4.72 -12.82 -15.72
C GLN A 451 -3.36 -13.50 -15.81
N LYS A 452 -2.94 -13.96 -17.00
CA LYS A 452 -1.58 -14.50 -17.20
C LYS A 452 -0.49 -13.49 -16.80
N LEU A 453 -0.71 -12.20 -17.08
CA LEU A 453 0.23 -11.15 -16.71
C LEU A 453 0.23 -10.88 -15.20
N LEU A 454 -0.93 -10.90 -14.55
CA LEU A 454 -1.06 -10.80 -13.08
C LEU A 454 -0.43 -12.00 -12.36
N ASP A 455 -0.56 -13.21 -12.91
CA ASP A 455 0.06 -14.42 -12.37
C ASP A 455 1.59 -14.34 -12.45
N TRP A 456 2.12 -13.90 -13.60
CA TRP A 456 3.55 -13.62 -13.74
C TRP A 456 4.02 -12.57 -12.72
N ALA A 457 3.26 -11.49 -12.54
CA ALA A 457 3.56 -10.44 -11.58
C ALA A 457 3.55 -10.96 -10.12
N ARG A 458 2.62 -11.86 -9.79
CA ARG A 458 2.58 -12.57 -8.51
C ARG A 458 3.84 -13.40 -8.29
N GLU A 459 4.34 -14.14 -9.29
CA GLU A 459 5.58 -14.91 -9.19
C GLU A 459 6.79 -14.01 -8.89
N GLN A 460 6.90 -12.88 -9.61
CA GLN A 460 7.98 -11.91 -9.38
C GLN A 460 7.91 -11.28 -7.97
N ARG A 461 6.69 -11.04 -7.46
CA ARG A 461 6.46 -10.59 -6.07
C ARG A 461 6.88 -11.67 -5.06
N LEU A 462 6.50 -12.92 -5.28
CA LEU A 462 6.90 -14.04 -4.42
C LEU A 462 8.43 -14.21 -4.42
N GLU A 463 9.09 -14.03 -5.56
CA GLU A 463 10.55 -14.09 -5.67
C GLU A 463 11.23 -13.02 -4.80
N VAL A 464 10.83 -11.74 -4.93
CA VAL A 464 11.43 -10.67 -4.11
C VAL A 464 11.16 -10.87 -2.62
N LEU A 465 9.95 -11.30 -2.25
CA LEU A 465 9.56 -11.50 -0.86
C LEU A 465 10.28 -12.70 -0.24
N ARG A 466 10.39 -13.83 -0.95
CA ARG A 466 11.18 -14.99 -0.47
C ARG A 466 12.67 -14.71 -0.44
N ASN A 467 13.18 -13.85 -1.31
CA ASN A 467 14.57 -13.41 -1.22
C ASN A 467 14.80 -12.51 -0.01
N GLY A 468 13.85 -11.62 0.29
CA GLY A 468 13.94 -10.68 1.41
C GLY A 468 13.65 -11.25 2.80
N TYR A 469 12.72 -12.20 2.91
CA TYR A 469 12.35 -12.82 4.19
C TYR A 469 12.79 -14.28 4.22
N LYS A 470 13.41 -14.72 5.31
CA LYS A 470 13.77 -16.12 5.55
C LYS A 470 13.16 -16.61 6.85
N LEU A 471 12.75 -17.88 6.86
CA LEU A 471 12.20 -18.57 8.03
C LEU A 471 13.19 -19.66 8.48
N GLY A 472 13.63 -19.59 9.74
CA GLY A 472 14.45 -20.60 10.39
C GLY A 472 13.67 -21.88 10.69
N ASP A 473 14.34 -22.86 11.27
CA ASP A 473 13.68 -24.08 11.74
C ASP A 473 12.90 -23.82 13.04
N VAL A 474 11.84 -24.62 13.26
CA VAL A 474 11.09 -24.61 14.51
C VAL A 474 11.90 -25.38 15.55
N THR A 475 12.33 -24.71 16.60
CA THR A 475 13.13 -25.31 17.67
C THR A 475 12.24 -25.58 18.88
N LEU A 476 11.97 -26.85 19.14
CA LEU A 476 11.27 -27.29 20.35
C LEU A 476 12.19 -27.11 21.56
N VAL A 477 11.75 -26.32 22.54
CA VAL A 477 12.49 -26.06 23.79
C VAL A 477 12.02 -27.01 24.88
N ARG A 478 10.70 -27.21 24.97
CA ARG A 478 10.05 -28.08 25.95
C ARG A 478 8.75 -28.63 25.37
N ALA A 479 8.45 -29.87 25.69
CA ALA A 479 7.16 -30.49 25.42
C ALA A 479 6.90 -31.52 26.50
N ASP A 480 6.06 -31.18 27.46
CA ASP A 480 5.67 -32.03 28.57
C ASP A 480 4.23 -31.71 28.99
N ARG A 481 3.74 -32.40 30.03
CA ARG A 481 2.39 -32.18 30.58
C ARG A 481 2.14 -30.75 31.07
N ASP A 482 3.18 -29.98 31.38
CA ASP A 482 3.11 -28.62 31.90
C ASP A 482 3.21 -27.59 30.75
N GLY A 483 3.27 -28.03 29.48
CA GLY A 483 3.16 -27.17 28.30
C GLY A 483 4.15 -27.48 27.17
N ILE A 484 3.98 -26.77 26.05
CA ILE A 484 4.88 -26.81 24.88
C ILE A 484 5.52 -25.43 24.74
N ASP A 485 6.85 -25.37 24.75
CA ASP A 485 7.63 -24.17 24.45
C ASP A 485 8.44 -24.40 23.17
N PHE A 486 8.35 -23.47 22.22
CA PHE A 486 9.14 -23.51 21.00
C PHE A 486 9.46 -22.12 20.50
N ASN A 487 10.48 -22.02 19.66
CA ASN A 487 10.87 -20.76 19.05
C ASN A 487 11.09 -20.92 17.54
N VAL A 488 10.96 -19.79 16.83
CA VAL A 488 11.12 -19.70 15.38
C VAL A 488 11.85 -18.41 15.05
N GLU A 489 12.92 -18.50 14.26
CA GLU A 489 13.66 -17.32 13.80
C GLU A 489 13.10 -16.82 12.46
N VAL A 490 12.91 -15.51 12.34
CA VAL A 490 12.66 -14.82 11.07
C VAL A 490 13.84 -13.91 10.77
N ARG A 491 14.38 -13.99 9.55
CA ARG A 491 15.60 -13.26 9.16
C ARG A 491 15.37 -12.37 7.95
N ASN A 492 16.10 -11.26 7.93
CA ASN A 492 16.24 -10.43 6.74
C ASN A 492 17.29 -11.06 5.81
N GLY A 493 16.86 -11.53 4.64
CA GLY A 493 17.74 -12.08 3.61
C GLY A 493 18.42 -11.01 2.74
N THR A 494 18.00 -9.74 2.86
CA THR A 494 18.57 -8.64 2.07
C THR A 494 19.85 -8.10 2.70
N THR A 495 20.76 -7.64 1.85
CA THR A 495 21.93 -6.83 2.22
C THR A 495 21.66 -5.33 2.13
N GLY A 496 20.49 -4.95 1.61
CA GLY A 496 20.23 -3.60 1.09
C GLY A 496 19.34 -2.72 1.94
N HIS A 497 18.40 -3.24 2.72
CA HIS A 497 17.55 -2.39 3.58
C HIS A 497 16.84 -3.24 4.65
N ASN A 498 16.11 -2.59 5.54
CA ASN A 498 15.29 -3.30 6.53
C ASN A 498 14.16 -4.09 5.87
N VAL A 499 13.63 -5.12 6.53
CA VAL A 499 12.38 -5.80 6.12
C VAL A 499 11.36 -5.81 7.26
N PRO A 500 10.09 -5.41 7.03
CA PRO A 500 9.64 -4.62 5.87
C PRO A 500 10.33 -3.25 5.75
N THR A 501 10.25 -2.65 4.55
CA THR A 501 10.69 -1.28 4.22
C THR A 501 9.53 -0.49 3.60
N GLY A 502 9.77 0.77 3.20
CA GLY A 502 8.75 1.68 2.66
C GLY A 502 7.82 2.18 3.75
N PHE A 503 6.51 2.16 3.49
CA PHE A 503 5.49 2.56 4.47
C PHE A 503 5.22 1.49 5.55
N ILE A 504 6.22 1.24 6.39
CA ILE A 504 6.29 0.12 7.35
C ILE A 504 5.19 0.07 8.41
N ALA A 505 4.38 1.12 8.54
CA ALA A 505 3.24 1.13 9.46
C ALA A 505 2.03 0.36 8.90
N GLU A 506 1.98 0.18 7.58
CA GLU A 506 0.92 -0.56 6.90
C GLU A 506 1.42 -1.92 6.39
N ARG A 507 2.71 -2.25 6.54
CA ARG A 507 3.24 -3.53 6.07
C ARG A 507 2.97 -4.65 7.06
N LEU A 508 2.06 -5.54 6.71
CA LEU A 508 1.67 -6.69 7.53
C LEU A 508 2.52 -7.92 7.17
N VAL A 509 3.45 -8.29 8.06
CA VAL A 509 4.25 -9.51 7.94
C VAL A 509 4.27 -10.20 9.29
N PHE A 510 3.71 -11.41 9.36
CA PHE A 510 3.45 -12.09 10.62
C PHE A 510 3.67 -13.60 10.50
N LEU A 511 3.84 -14.25 11.66
CA LEU A 511 3.83 -15.71 11.72
C LEU A 511 2.41 -16.18 12.06
N ARG A 512 1.88 -17.07 11.24
CA ARG A 512 0.69 -17.86 11.56
C ARG A 512 1.14 -19.20 12.12
N VAL A 513 0.71 -19.49 13.34
CA VAL A 513 1.14 -20.64 14.12
C VAL A 513 -0.07 -21.42 14.58
N THR A 514 -0.09 -22.71 14.27
CA THR A 514 -1.13 -23.64 14.71
C THR A 514 -0.46 -24.84 15.37
N VAL A 515 -0.90 -25.18 16.59
CA VAL A 515 -0.51 -26.44 17.22
C VAL A 515 -1.71 -27.37 17.22
N LEU A 516 -1.53 -28.56 16.66
CA LEU A 516 -2.55 -29.59 16.50
C LEU A 516 -2.28 -30.74 17.45
N ASP A 517 -3.33 -31.30 18.05
CA ASP A 517 -3.28 -32.57 18.80
C ASP A 517 -3.25 -33.79 17.86
N SER A 518 -3.24 -35.00 18.44
CA SER A 518 -3.20 -36.26 17.70
C SER A 518 -4.43 -36.54 16.83
N ASP A 519 -5.55 -35.86 17.09
CA ASP A 519 -6.77 -35.92 16.28
C ASP A 519 -6.73 -34.90 15.12
N GLY A 520 -5.68 -34.07 15.03
CA GLY A 520 -5.57 -32.97 14.08
C GLY A 520 -6.38 -31.74 14.47
N LEU A 521 -6.76 -31.58 15.74
CA LEU A 521 -7.53 -30.44 16.21
C LEU A 521 -6.61 -29.35 16.79
N PRO A 522 -6.89 -28.06 16.52
CA PRO A 522 -6.07 -26.98 17.04
C PRO A 522 -6.22 -26.82 18.56
N VAL A 523 -5.09 -26.87 19.27
CA VAL A 523 -4.98 -26.58 20.70
C VAL A 523 -4.38 -25.20 20.98
N PHE A 524 -3.72 -24.61 19.98
CA PHE A 524 -3.16 -23.25 20.04
C PHE A 524 -3.19 -22.59 18.68
N LEU A 525 -3.51 -21.29 18.67
CA LEU A 525 -3.53 -20.42 17.49
C LEU A 525 -2.85 -19.08 17.82
N SER A 526 -1.93 -18.66 16.96
CA SER A 526 -1.38 -17.31 16.94
C SER A 526 -1.23 -16.83 15.49
N GLY A 527 -1.46 -15.54 15.23
CA GLY A 527 -1.47 -14.99 13.87
C GLY A 527 -2.60 -15.52 12.98
N ASP A 528 -3.66 -16.07 13.57
CA ASP A 528 -4.94 -16.28 12.89
C ASP A 528 -5.63 -14.95 12.61
N LEU A 529 -6.51 -14.95 11.61
CA LEU A 529 -7.28 -13.78 11.20
C LEU A 529 -8.68 -13.84 11.81
N ASP A 530 -9.18 -12.69 12.26
CA ASP A 530 -10.55 -12.54 12.72
C ASP A 530 -11.56 -12.48 11.55
N ALA A 531 -12.85 -12.30 11.86
CA ALA A 531 -13.92 -12.25 10.85
C ALA A 531 -13.85 -11.03 9.91
N ASN A 532 -13.02 -10.04 10.22
CA ASN A 532 -12.73 -8.89 9.39
C ASN A 532 -11.40 -9.03 8.64
N GLY A 533 -10.67 -10.13 8.82
CA GLY A 533 -9.40 -10.38 8.15
C GLY A 533 -8.19 -9.78 8.84
N ASP A 534 -8.33 -9.27 10.07
CA ASP A 534 -7.22 -8.72 10.84
C ASP A 534 -6.58 -9.78 11.73
N VAL A 535 -5.25 -9.69 11.92
CA VAL A 535 -4.60 -10.40 13.04
C VAL A 535 -5.15 -9.85 14.36
N ARG A 536 -5.24 -10.69 15.39
CA ARG A 536 -5.82 -10.34 16.71
C ARG A 536 -4.92 -9.43 17.55
N ASP A 537 -4.55 -8.26 17.01
CA ASP A 537 -3.76 -7.24 17.69
C ASP A 537 -4.64 -6.19 18.42
N SER A 538 -4.03 -5.12 18.94
CA SER A 538 -4.70 -4.03 19.64
C SER A 538 -5.64 -3.18 18.76
N HIS A 539 -5.55 -3.31 17.43
CA HIS A 539 -6.32 -2.55 16.45
C HIS A 539 -7.39 -3.39 15.73
N SER A 540 -7.38 -4.73 15.90
CA SER A 540 -8.48 -5.60 15.46
C SER A 540 -9.81 -5.13 16.07
N LEU A 541 -10.81 -4.94 15.20
CA LEU A 541 -12.16 -4.58 15.63
C LEU A 541 -12.78 -5.64 16.53
N SER A 542 -12.54 -6.92 16.23
CA SER A 542 -13.06 -8.04 17.02
C SER A 542 -12.41 -8.13 18.40
N VAL A 543 -11.15 -7.71 18.54
CA VAL A 543 -10.49 -7.56 19.85
C VAL A 543 -11.07 -6.36 20.60
N LEU A 544 -11.27 -5.23 19.93
CA LEU A 544 -11.84 -4.01 20.53
C LEU A 544 -13.29 -4.21 21.00
N SER A 545 -14.09 -4.96 20.26
CA SER A 545 -15.47 -5.35 20.64
C SER A 545 -15.52 -6.45 21.69
N ARG A 546 -14.38 -7.10 22.00
CA ARG A 546 -14.25 -8.25 22.89
C ARG A 546 -14.93 -9.52 22.39
N ASP A 547 -15.13 -9.63 21.08
CA ASP A 547 -15.64 -10.85 20.44
C ASP A 547 -14.57 -11.96 20.43
N VAL A 548 -13.29 -11.58 20.30
CA VAL A 548 -12.14 -12.47 20.40
C VAL A 548 -11.08 -11.90 21.36
N PRO A 549 -10.29 -12.74 22.05
CA PRO A 549 -9.19 -12.26 22.87
C PRO A 549 -8.02 -11.80 21.99
N VAL A 550 -7.27 -10.80 22.49
CA VAL A 550 -5.99 -10.38 21.90
C VAL A 550 -5.01 -11.57 21.85
N ASP A 551 -4.28 -11.70 20.75
CA ASP A 551 -3.18 -12.64 20.63
C ASP A 551 -1.93 -12.04 21.30
N THR A 552 -1.64 -12.52 22.51
CA THR A 552 -0.51 -12.05 23.32
C THR A 552 0.84 -12.58 22.83
N GLN A 553 0.85 -13.55 21.90
CA GLN A 553 2.06 -14.18 21.36
C GLN A 553 2.27 -13.86 19.87
N LEU A 554 1.49 -12.93 19.32
CA LEU A 554 1.56 -12.50 17.93
C LEU A 554 2.97 -11.99 17.57
N PHE A 555 3.63 -12.68 16.65
CA PHE A 555 4.78 -12.14 15.94
C PHE A 555 4.31 -11.34 14.73
N ASN A 556 4.50 -10.03 14.77
CA ASN A 556 4.16 -9.11 13.67
C ASN A 556 5.27 -8.05 13.51
N LEU A 557 5.75 -7.86 12.28
CA LEU A 557 6.76 -6.87 11.90
C LEU A 557 6.17 -5.49 11.51
N GLN A 558 4.85 -5.35 11.51
CA GLN A 558 4.17 -4.07 11.30
C GLN A 558 4.59 -3.07 12.38
N SER A 559 5.08 -1.91 11.94
CA SER A 559 5.44 -0.83 12.86
C SER A 559 4.20 -0.01 13.24
N HIS A 560 4.24 0.74 14.34
CA HIS A 560 3.10 1.58 14.74
C HIS A 560 3.51 3.03 14.89
N PHE A 561 2.60 3.95 14.56
CA PHE A 561 2.77 5.35 14.91
C PHE A 561 2.51 5.53 16.39
N MET A 562 3.48 6.09 17.09
CA MET A 562 3.31 6.52 18.47
C MET A 562 3.08 8.01 18.48
N THR A 563 2.01 8.44 19.13
CA THR A 563 1.64 9.85 19.25
C THR A 563 1.56 10.26 20.71
N LEU A 564 2.11 11.42 21.03
CA LEU A 564 2.05 11.98 22.36
C LEU A 564 0.66 12.57 22.62
N ASN A 565 0.07 12.24 23.75
CA ASN A 565 -1.16 12.85 24.24
C ASN A 565 -0.87 14.10 25.09
N ASN A 566 -1.87 14.95 25.32
CA ASN A 566 -1.71 16.20 26.08
C ASN A 566 -1.35 15.99 27.56
N ARG A 567 -1.42 14.75 28.07
CA ARG A 567 -1.07 14.38 29.44
C ARG A 567 0.30 13.68 29.52
N GLY A 568 1.09 13.72 28.44
CA GLY A 568 2.45 13.18 28.38
C GLY A 568 2.55 11.66 28.17
N GLY A 569 1.43 10.95 28.03
CA GLY A 569 1.44 9.54 27.62
C GLY A 569 1.55 9.39 26.10
N GLU A 570 1.96 8.22 25.63
CA GLU A 570 1.93 7.88 24.21
C GLU A 570 0.78 6.91 23.90
N ARG A 571 0.28 6.94 22.67
CA ARG A 571 -0.64 5.93 22.14
C ARG A 571 -0.29 5.53 20.72
N GLU A 572 -0.56 4.26 20.39
CA GLU A 572 -0.52 3.76 19.02
C GLU A 572 -1.63 4.41 18.18
N GLN A 573 -1.36 4.62 16.89
CA GLN A 573 -2.31 5.04 15.87
C GLN A 573 -2.00 4.32 14.55
N LEU A 574 -3.05 4.07 13.76
CA LEU A 574 -2.95 3.47 12.43
C LEU A 574 -2.42 4.45 11.38
N LEU A 575 -2.85 5.72 11.45
CA LEU A 575 -2.39 6.79 10.57
C LEU A 575 -1.73 7.92 11.38
N PRO A 576 -0.72 8.62 10.83
CA PRO A 576 -0.04 9.71 11.51
C PRO A 576 -0.86 11.02 11.47
N THR A 577 -2.19 10.93 11.58
CA THR A 577 -3.08 12.09 11.54
C THR A 577 -3.11 12.76 12.93
N PRO A 578 -2.82 14.07 13.03
CA PRO A 578 -2.88 14.76 14.31
C PRO A 578 -4.32 14.83 14.82
N TYR A 579 -4.52 14.44 16.07
CA TYR A 579 -5.76 14.74 16.79
C TYR A 579 -5.57 16.12 17.44
N SER A 580 -6.15 17.14 16.82
CA SER A 580 -6.05 18.52 17.30
C SER A 580 -6.83 18.71 18.59
N VAL A 581 -6.25 19.48 19.53
CA VAL A 581 -7.00 20.07 20.64
C VAL A 581 -7.78 21.31 20.22
N ASP A 582 -7.42 21.90 19.08
CA ASP A 582 -8.12 23.02 18.48
C ASP A 582 -9.24 22.53 17.55
N VAL A 583 -10.22 23.39 17.31
CA VAL A 583 -11.41 23.09 16.48
C VAL A 583 -11.10 22.68 15.03
N LEU A 584 -9.90 22.97 14.51
CA LEU A 584 -9.49 22.61 13.17
C LEU A 584 -8.25 21.70 13.18
N PRO A 585 -8.33 20.46 12.68
CA PRO A 585 -7.19 19.58 12.49
C PRO A 585 -6.40 19.98 11.22
N PHE A 586 -5.10 20.25 11.37
CA PHE A 586 -4.19 20.53 10.25
C PHE A 586 -2.75 20.12 10.57
N VAL A 587 -1.95 19.89 9.53
CA VAL A 587 -0.52 19.59 9.65
C VAL A 587 0.23 20.88 9.98
N ARG A 588 0.86 20.94 11.15
CA ARG A 588 1.74 22.04 11.55
C ARG A 588 3.18 21.69 11.27
N PRO A 589 3.94 22.54 10.54
CA PRO A 589 5.39 22.42 10.50
C PRO A 589 5.96 22.39 11.91
N SER A 590 6.93 21.50 12.15
CA SER A 590 7.63 21.46 13.42
C SER A 590 8.34 22.80 13.65
N THR A 591 8.22 23.37 14.85
CA THR A 591 8.98 24.59 15.25
C THR A 591 10.46 24.29 15.50
N ARG A 592 10.87 23.02 15.42
CA ARG A 592 12.25 22.56 15.54
C ARG A 592 12.62 21.72 14.32
N SER A 593 13.86 21.80 13.88
CA SER A 593 14.35 20.94 12.81
C SER A 593 14.21 19.46 13.18
N ALA A 594 13.42 18.73 12.40
CA ALA A 594 13.31 17.28 12.50
C ALA A 594 14.34 16.56 11.62
N ILE A 595 15.22 17.28 10.90
CA ILE A 595 16.14 16.71 9.92
C ILE A 595 17.08 15.67 10.57
N LEU A 596 17.58 15.95 11.78
CA LEU A 596 18.52 15.07 12.48
C LEU A 596 17.83 13.89 13.16
N ILE A 597 16.64 14.12 13.73
CA ILE A 597 15.93 13.12 14.54
C ILE A 597 14.92 12.30 13.73
N GLY A 598 14.58 12.74 12.52
CA GLY A 598 13.61 12.09 11.63
C GLY A 598 12.15 12.14 12.10
N GLN A 599 11.86 12.86 13.20
CA GLN A 599 10.55 12.84 13.84
C GLN A 599 10.24 14.18 14.53
N PRO A 600 9.00 14.68 14.51
CA PRO A 600 8.60 15.82 15.33
C PRO A 600 8.51 15.41 16.82
N SER A 601 8.41 16.37 17.72
CA SER A 601 8.36 16.10 19.18
C SER A 601 7.11 15.33 19.66
N THR A 602 6.10 15.19 18.81
CA THR A 602 4.78 14.64 19.16
C THR A 602 4.49 13.30 18.51
N THR A 603 5.34 12.81 17.61
CA THR A 603 5.08 11.60 16.83
C THR A 603 6.37 10.89 16.49
N ARG A 604 6.39 9.56 16.63
CA ARG A 604 7.51 8.69 16.24
C ARG A 604 6.99 7.36 15.67
N ILE A 605 7.86 6.60 15.02
CA ILE A 605 7.56 5.22 14.61
C ILE A 605 8.16 4.26 15.63
N GLN A 606 7.36 3.39 16.23
CA GLN A 606 7.88 2.22 16.92
C GLN A 606 8.21 1.15 15.89
N ARG A 607 9.44 1.19 15.41
CA ARG A 607 9.92 0.31 14.33
C ARG A 607 10.00 -1.14 14.79
N LYS A 608 9.32 -2.04 14.09
CA LYS A 608 9.39 -3.49 14.30
C LYS A 608 10.17 -4.25 13.21
N SER A 609 10.62 -3.58 12.15
CA SER A 609 11.42 -4.17 11.07
C SER A 609 12.70 -4.87 11.55
N ILE A 610 13.27 -5.71 10.70
CA ILE A 610 14.55 -6.40 10.86
C ILE A 610 15.59 -5.70 9.96
N GLU A 611 16.72 -5.30 10.52
CA GLU A 611 17.86 -4.69 9.80
C GLU A 611 18.48 -5.63 8.74
N PRO A 612 19.24 -5.13 7.75
CA PRO A 612 19.89 -5.98 6.73
C PRO A 612 20.69 -7.13 7.36
N LEU A 613 20.48 -8.35 6.88
CA LEU A 613 21.08 -9.59 7.40
C LEU A 613 20.76 -9.93 8.88
N GLY A 614 19.91 -9.14 9.53
CA GLY A 614 19.47 -9.32 10.91
C GLY A 614 18.45 -10.43 11.08
N SER A 615 18.04 -10.66 12.32
CA SER A 615 17.04 -11.68 12.68
C SER A 615 16.24 -11.30 13.92
N LYS A 616 15.06 -11.91 14.07
CA LYS A 616 14.24 -11.88 15.27
C LYS A 616 13.69 -13.27 15.56
N THR A 617 13.69 -13.65 16.84
CA THR A 617 13.16 -14.93 17.30
C THR A 617 11.80 -14.72 17.94
N ALA A 618 10.78 -15.38 17.38
CA ALA A 618 9.47 -15.52 18.01
C ALA A 618 9.50 -16.68 19.01
N ASN A 619 8.89 -16.48 20.18
CA ASN A 619 8.80 -17.50 21.22
C ASN A 619 7.33 -17.78 21.48
N TYR A 620 6.99 -19.07 21.57
CA TYR A 620 5.63 -19.55 21.75
C TYR A 620 5.55 -20.49 22.94
N HIS A 621 4.45 -20.37 23.68
CA HIS A 621 4.08 -21.19 24.83
C HIS A 621 2.63 -21.67 24.67
N VAL A 622 2.43 -22.98 24.73
CA VAL A 622 1.12 -23.62 24.84
C VAL A 622 0.96 -24.13 26.26
N ASP A 623 -0.10 -23.70 26.93
CA ASP A 623 -0.41 -24.10 28.31
C ASP A 623 -0.72 -25.61 28.40
N GLY A 624 -0.23 -26.28 29.43
CA GLY A 624 -0.53 -27.68 29.72
C GLY A 624 -2.02 -27.97 29.84
N ASP A 625 -2.84 -27.02 30.29
CA ASP A 625 -4.30 -27.17 30.39
C ASP A 625 -4.97 -27.31 29.01
N ALA A 626 -4.31 -26.86 27.93
CA ALA A 626 -4.76 -27.06 26.56
C ALA A 626 -4.37 -28.44 25.99
N LEU A 627 -3.45 -29.15 26.65
CA LEU A 627 -2.94 -30.46 26.25
C LEU A 627 -3.83 -31.58 26.82
N ILE A 628 -5.01 -31.75 26.22
CA ILE A 628 -6.05 -32.64 26.74
C ILE A 628 -5.77 -34.13 26.36
N VAL A 629 -4.89 -34.37 25.40
CA VAL A 629 -4.60 -35.70 24.84
C VAL A 629 -3.09 -35.96 24.90
N TYR A 630 -2.68 -37.06 25.53
CA TYR A 630 -1.29 -37.53 25.46
C TYR A 630 -1.08 -38.24 24.13
N GLY A 631 0.04 -37.98 23.47
CA GLY A 631 0.36 -38.53 22.15
C GLY A 631 1.04 -37.53 21.22
N ASP A 632 0.81 -37.71 19.92
CA ASP A 632 1.46 -36.92 18.87
C ASP A 632 0.87 -35.50 18.77
N TYR A 633 1.76 -34.52 18.66
CA TYR A 633 1.46 -33.12 18.41
C TYR A 633 2.16 -32.65 17.15
N THR A 634 1.53 -31.73 16.43
CA THR A 634 2.11 -31.08 15.25
C THR A 634 2.12 -29.56 15.43
N ILE A 635 3.28 -28.93 15.23
CA ILE A 635 3.40 -27.47 15.12
C ILE A 635 3.51 -27.12 13.64
N GLU A 636 2.58 -26.31 13.15
CA GLU A 636 2.64 -25.68 11.83
C GLU A 636 2.94 -24.18 11.98
N VAL A 637 3.95 -23.71 11.23
CA VAL A 637 4.36 -22.30 11.21
C VAL A 637 4.45 -21.82 9.77
N GLU A 638 3.74 -20.74 9.48
CA GLU A 638 3.70 -20.07 8.18
C GLU A 638 4.17 -18.62 8.32
N LEU A 639 5.13 -18.19 7.49
CA LEU A 639 5.46 -16.76 7.36
C LEU A 639 4.58 -16.15 6.29
N VAL A 640 3.67 -15.27 6.71
CA VAL A 640 2.63 -14.69 5.86
C VAL A 640 2.90 -13.20 5.63
N VAL A 641 2.69 -12.75 4.40
CA VAL A 641 2.74 -11.32 4.02
C VAL A 641 1.39 -10.91 3.48
N GLY A 642 0.85 -9.81 4.02
CA GLY A 642 -0.27 -9.07 3.47
C GLY A 642 0.19 -7.72 2.92
N MET A 643 -0.55 -7.20 1.93
CA MET A 643 -0.27 -5.88 1.34
C MET A 643 -0.37 -4.77 2.40
N ILE A 644 -1.51 -4.79 3.10
CA ILE A 644 -1.92 -3.85 4.16
C ILE A 644 -2.89 -4.55 5.13
N PRO A 645 -3.00 -4.11 6.40
CA PRO A 645 -3.97 -4.67 7.34
C PRO A 645 -5.40 -4.17 7.06
N ASN A 646 -6.41 -4.98 7.40
CA ASN A 646 -7.82 -4.62 7.18
C ASN A 646 -8.33 -3.55 8.16
N ASN A 647 -7.70 -3.39 9.32
CA ASN A 647 -8.00 -2.32 10.26
C ASN A 647 -7.80 -0.91 9.64
N LEU A 648 -6.93 -0.80 8.64
CA LEU A 648 -6.75 0.42 7.85
C LEU A 648 -7.99 0.70 6.99
N ILE A 649 -8.57 -0.32 6.36
CA ILE A 649 -9.78 -0.19 5.54
C ILE A 649 -10.92 0.35 6.37
N ASN A 650 -11.11 -0.18 7.58
CA ASN A 650 -12.10 0.36 8.51
C ASN A 650 -11.82 1.83 8.90
N THR A 651 -10.55 2.22 8.98
CA THR A 651 -10.16 3.59 9.34
C THR A 651 -10.47 4.59 8.23
N ILE A 652 -10.29 4.20 6.96
CA ILE A 652 -10.39 5.12 5.80
C ILE A 652 -11.72 5.01 5.04
N GLN A 653 -12.61 4.09 5.40
CA GLN A 653 -13.83 3.82 4.63
C GLN A 653 -14.80 5.00 4.48
N ASP A 654 -14.76 5.99 5.38
CA ASP A 654 -15.71 7.12 5.41
C ASP A 654 -15.66 8.00 4.15
N VAL A 655 -14.56 7.96 3.39
CA VAL A 655 -14.42 8.68 2.11
C VAL A 655 -14.78 7.84 0.88
N GLY A 656 -15.17 6.58 1.08
CA GLY A 656 -15.44 5.63 0.01
C GLY A 656 -14.20 5.19 -0.77
N PHE A 657 -14.34 4.09 -1.52
CA PHE A 657 -13.32 3.53 -2.39
C PHE A 657 -13.69 3.75 -3.86
N ASP A 658 -12.68 3.82 -4.72
CA ASP A 658 -12.90 3.93 -6.17
C ASP A 658 -13.44 2.60 -6.74
N PHE A 659 -13.89 2.63 -8.00
CA PHE A 659 -14.44 1.47 -8.74
C PHE A 659 -15.67 0.82 -8.09
N ASP A 660 -16.45 1.62 -7.35
CA ASP A 660 -17.70 1.20 -6.72
C ASP A 660 -17.51 0.04 -5.72
N MET A 661 -16.29 -0.13 -5.20
CA MET A 661 -15.95 -1.17 -4.24
C MET A 661 -16.46 -0.82 -2.84
N SER A 662 -17.13 -1.77 -2.21
CA SER A 662 -17.48 -1.66 -0.79
C SER A 662 -16.25 -1.92 0.12
N PRO A 663 -16.23 -1.40 1.36
CA PRO A 663 -15.17 -1.70 2.32
C PRO A 663 -14.94 -3.20 2.54
N ARG A 664 -16.01 -4.01 2.50
CA ARG A 664 -15.91 -5.46 2.65
C ARG A 664 -15.26 -6.12 1.43
N GLN A 665 -15.63 -5.73 0.21
CA GLN A 665 -14.97 -6.24 -1.00
C GLN A 665 -13.47 -5.91 -1.01
N VAL A 666 -13.10 -4.70 -0.59
CA VAL A 666 -11.68 -4.31 -0.44
C VAL A 666 -11.00 -5.19 0.59
N GLY A 667 -11.56 -5.33 1.80
CA GLY A 667 -10.98 -6.17 2.86
C GLY A 667 -10.85 -7.64 2.48
N ASP A 668 -11.86 -8.22 1.84
CA ASP A 668 -11.84 -9.62 1.39
C ASP A 668 -10.78 -9.83 0.29
N ALA A 669 -10.64 -8.90 -0.65
CA ALA A 669 -9.62 -8.97 -1.70
C ALA A 669 -8.19 -8.86 -1.14
N LEU A 670 -7.97 -8.06 -0.09
CA LEU A 670 -6.68 -7.95 0.59
C LEU A 670 -6.28 -9.27 1.26
N VAL A 671 -7.22 -9.90 1.97
CA VAL A 671 -7.00 -11.19 2.62
C VAL A 671 -6.75 -12.29 1.58
N ALA A 672 -7.51 -12.29 0.49
CA ALA A 672 -7.34 -13.25 -0.60
C ALA A 672 -5.96 -13.17 -1.25
N GLY A 673 -5.34 -11.99 -1.28
CA GLY A 673 -3.98 -11.80 -1.79
C GLY A 673 -2.87 -11.98 -0.76
N HIS A 674 -3.16 -12.44 0.47
CA HIS A 674 -2.13 -12.84 1.42
C HIS A 674 -1.28 -13.99 0.86
N GLU A 675 0.04 -13.88 0.98
CA GLU A 675 0.97 -14.90 0.48
C GLU A 675 1.69 -15.59 1.64
N THR A 676 1.74 -16.91 1.59
CA THR A 676 2.59 -17.71 2.48
C THR A 676 3.97 -17.87 1.83
N LEU A 677 4.97 -17.21 2.39
CA LEU A 677 6.34 -17.23 1.86
C LEU A 677 7.02 -18.55 2.16
N TRP A 678 6.90 -19.02 3.40
CA TRP A 678 7.52 -20.22 3.93
C TRP A 678 6.57 -20.94 4.85
N LYS A 679 6.62 -22.28 4.83
CA LYS A 679 5.90 -23.16 5.77
C LYS A 679 6.88 -24.14 6.38
N LYS A 680 6.79 -24.35 7.69
CA LYS A 680 7.54 -25.34 8.46
C LYS A 680 6.56 -26.12 9.32
N THR A 681 6.79 -27.43 9.38
CA THR A 681 5.98 -28.35 10.18
C THR A 681 6.91 -29.27 10.95
N ILE A 682 6.68 -29.42 12.25
CA ILE A 682 7.36 -30.43 13.07
C ILE A 682 6.32 -31.24 13.83
N ALA A 683 6.59 -32.53 14.01
CA ALA A 683 5.81 -33.43 14.83
C ALA A 683 6.67 -33.96 15.97
N PHE A 684 6.07 -34.15 17.14
CA PHE A 684 6.71 -34.67 18.35
C PHE A 684 5.65 -35.29 19.26
N GLU A 685 6.09 -36.09 20.21
CA GLU A 685 5.22 -36.81 21.14
C GLU A 685 5.34 -36.20 22.55
N ILE A 686 4.22 -36.13 23.27
CA ILE A 686 4.19 -35.79 24.70
C ILE A 686 3.74 -37.02 25.47
N GLU A 687 4.64 -37.54 26.31
CA GLU A 687 4.43 -38.70 27.19
C GLU A 687 3.59 -38.39 28.45
#